data_AF-A0A2E8RYI1-F1
#
_entry.id   AF-A0A2E8RYI1-F1
#
_cell.length_a   1.000
_cell.length_b   1.000
_cell.length_c   1.000
_cell.angle_alpha   90.00
_cell.angle_beta   90.00
_cell.angle_gamma   90.00
#
_symmetry.space_group_name_H-M   'P 1'
#
loop_
_entity.id
_entity.type
_entity.pdbx_description
1 polymer ?
#
loop_
_entity_poly.entity_id
_entity_poly.type
_entity_poly.pdbx_seq_one_letter_code
_entity_poly.pdbx_strand_id
1 'polypeptide(L)'
;MKGSPVSNRTLWLPVACALGAVSLLWLFLPGLGPTVRDSSLGPFGLLGPGLVMVVGGALTIFAALQSRYGNLAAPGLLLLSYGLGVFEMQTGCSPWHRSVPQPFGVGPDLLLVSTAGLLFAGKKRAARFCLVGASILLFAPVAVVEATSSTPAIRYKPGLFGFTDDPFSAPDSATFWNLISACHIAILLLLAYGAWSWRGVSSRMLLGSMLVWAVCSSAFGQGGWAEAIGVWSSLGHIVVRVGVLGLLAVGVWTLTSERESAISTEVVLAGLVLLVFALLKWQGLHWSATDENVYFYAAAKVQDGILPYRDYFFAHPPLRVFLPGTIFAIFGFSVWTAQLIPIVAAMASGILLWRIVRHQSNGLTGVLAMALFLGATQTLLASTDMTGINMTTALVLGAVLGAVKGRYVLAGVLLGMATGVGMIAVWWFPALLIYCVRVGGWSACGRFAAGFFALELLVHGGGLLLGGEAYMDGVFRFHGLKAPANPGYENFGMNPFKALLFLPGNLEVLLTSTGFKKVMYYHGMELGLLVGVAIPWLALTWRRQRKTTKQTAVTNQGVELWFLAFCAGLAFMASIREQYDFYWVVFLPVVAALLALAGRSITHHFAHQTPRRVLGMVLTALLLCAFMPSNTATTRFASEVKDAGKVIHLDWRSSAPATGIDGFTASLFFKPERVVGELETSVFRYLWSKKRSFSSVDQFARVIRERRANGTLPKDATLTGAQGIAPLIALRAGIRMSGNEVDTNAKVFKTGIRASARFWSKACKDNLEIFVGGEKGYLGSRYLRNSVRGETLRRMLKRDIVAIEEPGSWVRSANLGWRTRTNRMYFLREGADVCRLGRWYISETTGPAQSTIRKTLAPRLR
;
A
#
# COMPACT_ATOMS: atom_id res chain seq x y z
N MET A 1 61.56 -3.15 0.40
CA MET A 1 60.91 -4.33 -0.21
C MET A 1 59.78 -4.83 0.69
N LYS A 2 58.58 -4.96 0.09
CA LYS A 2 57.31 -5.60 0.51
C LYS A 2 56.13 -4.64 0.30
N GLY A 3 55.78 -4.47 -0.98
CA GLY A 3 54.54 -3.83 -1.42
C GLY A 3 53.39 -4.83 -1.42
N SER A 4 52.24 -4.43 -0.88
CA SER A 4 50.97 -5.11 -1.07
C SER A 4 50.34 -4.68 -2.40
N PRO A 5 49.78 -5.59 -3.22
CA PRO A 5 49.15 -5.22 -4.47
C PRO A 5 47.79 -4.57 -4.21
N VAL A 6 47.68 -3.27 -4.43
CA VAL A 6 46.38 -2.59 -4.53
C VAL A 6 45.80 -2.96 -5.89
N SER A 7 44.76 -3.82 -5.91
CA SER A 7 44.10 -4.21 -7.15
C SER A 7 43.32 -3.04 -7.75
N ASN A 8 43.71 -2.58 -8.94
CA ASN A 8 43.06 -1.53 -9.75
C ASN A 8 41.66 -1.91 -10.31
N ARG A 9 40.97 -2.92 -9.75
CA ARG A 9 39.68 -3.41 -10.27
C ARG A 9 38.50 -2.45 -10.05
N THR A 10 38.64 -1.42 -9.21
CA THR A 10 37.57 -0.45 -8.91
C THR A 10 37.50 0.75 -9.86
N LEU A 11 38.45 0.92 -10.79
CA LEU A 11 38.47 2.07 -11.72
C LEU A 11 37.66 1.84 -13.01
N TRP A 12 37.45 0.59 -13.41
CA TRP A 12 36.91 0.27 -14.75
C TRP A 12 35.39 0.40 -14.85
N LEU A 13 34.64 0.21 -13.76
CA LEU A 13 33.18 0.22 -13.79
C LEU A 13 32.56 1.61 -14.08
N PRO A 14 33.03 2.73 -13.48
CA PRO A 14 32.49 4.06 -13.79
C PRO A 14 32.88 4.55 -15.20
N VAL A 15 34.06 4.16 -15.68
CA VAL A 15 34.54 4.51 -17.04
C VAL A 15 33.75 3.73 -18.09
N ALA A 16 33.46 2.45 -17.86
CA ALA A 16 32.59 1.65 -18.72
C ALA A 16 31.15 2.19 -18.78
N CYS A 17 30.59 2.66 -17.64
CA CYS A 17 29.27 3.29 -17.62
C CYS A 17 29.24 4.64 -18.35
N ALA A 18 30.30 5.45 -18.25
CA ALA A 18 30.40 6.74 -18.95
C ALA A 18 30.59 6.56 -20.46
N LEU A 19 31.43 5.61 -20.89
CA LEU A 19 31.64 5.29 -22.30
C LEU A 19 30.39 4.66 -22.91
N GLY A 20 29.68 3.79 -22.19
CA GLY A 20 28.39 3.24 -22.62
C GLY A 20 27.33 4.32 -22.85
N ALA A 21 27.27 5.35 -22.00
CA ALA A 21 26.34 6.48 -22.16
C ALA A 21 26.67 7.38 -23.37
N VAL A 22 27.97 7.57 -23.68
CA VAL A 22 28.43 8.36 -24.84
C VAL A 22 28.23 7.61 -26.15
N SER A 23 28.51 6.30 -26.19
CA SER A 23 28.27 5.45 -27.36
C SER A 23 26.78 5.29 -27.68
N LEU A 24 25.91 5.25 -26.67
CA LEU A 24 24.46 5.27 -26.86
C LEU A 24 23.99 6.60 -27.49
N LEU A 25 24.51 7.74 -27.06
CA LEU A 25 24.20 9.06 -27.63
C LEU A 25 24.63 9.20 -29.11
N TRP A 26 25.66 8.48 -29.54
CA TRP A 26 26.16 8.50 -30.92
C TRP A 26 25.37 7.59 -31.86
N LEU A 27 24.80 6.49 -31.36
CA LEU A 27 23.98 5.55 -32.14
C LEU A 27 22.59 6.10 -32.51
N PHE A 28 22.12 7.18 -31.87
CA PHE A 28 20.82 7.80 -32.13
C PHE A 28 20.85 9.01 -33.08
N LEU A 29 22.00 9.30 -33.70
CA LEU A 29 22.16 10.45 -34.60
C LEU A 29 21.97 10.21 -36.12
N PRO A 30 21.89 8.99 -36.70
CA PRO A 30 21.54 8.85 -38.11
C PRO A 30 20.05 8.51 -38.26
N GLY A 31 19.18 9.52 -38.17
CA GLY A 31 17.74 9.37 -38.38
C GLY A 31 17.04 10.59 -38.97
N LEU A 32 17.77 11.65 -39.33
CA LEU A 32 17.22 12.83 -40.01
C LEU A 32 17.63 12.79 -41.49
N GLY A 33 16.99 11.87 -42.22
CA GLY A 33 16.93 11.91 -43.69
C GLY A 33 15.74 12.79 -44.16
N PRO A 34 15.80 13.40 -45.35
CA PRO A 34 14.91 14.47 -45.73
C PRO A 34 13.69 13.95 -46.51
N THR A 35 12.56 13.77 -45.84
CA THR A 35 11.26 13.68 -46.51
C THR A 35 10.15 14.14 -45.57
N VAL A 36 9.73 15.41 -45.70
CA VAL A 36 8.33 15.88 -45.76
C VAL A 36 8.37 17.35 -46.19
N ARG A 37 8.03 17.62 -47.46
CA ARG A 37 7.47 18.91 -47.88
C ARG A 37 6.00 18.89 -47.45
N ASP A 38 5.66 19.58 -46.37
CA ASP A 38 4.32 20.15 -46.25
C ASP A 38 4.32 21.34 -45.30
N SER A 39 3.92 22.48 -45.84
CA SER A 39 3.94 23.80 -45.22
C SER A 39 2.64 24.04 -44.45
N SER A 40 2.60 23.71 -43.16
CA SER A 40 1.61 24.27 -42.21
C SER A 40 1.87 23.91 -40.74
N LEU A 41 3.03 24.26 -40.19
CA LEU A 41 3.17 24.30 -38.72
C LEU A 41 3.95 25.55 -38.28
N GLY A 42 3.29 26.37 -37.45
CA GLY A 42 3.85 27.53 -36.75
C GLY A 42 4.91 27.17 -35.70
N PRO A 43 5.47 28.16 -34.99
CA PRO A 43 6.88 28.14 -34.61
C PRO A 43 7.15 27.24 -33.39
N PHE A 44 7.79 26.10 -33.63
CA PHE A 44 8.57 25.38 -32.62
C PHE A 44 9.93 26.07 -32.43
N GLY A 45 9.92 27.25 -31.82
CA GLY A 45 11.12 27.89 -31.29
C GLY A 45 11.08 27.80 -29.78
N LEU A 46 11.81 26.84 -29.17
CA LEU A 46 12.36 26.87 -27.79
C LEU A 46 12.93 25.49 -27.35
N LEU A 47 13.79 24.87 -28.16
CA LEU A 47 14.72 23.81 -27.70
C LEU A 47 16.19 24.28 -27.66
N GLY A 48 16.43 25.59 -27.80
CA GLY A 48 17.74 26.19 -28.08
C GLY A 48 18.80 26.27 -26.97
N PRO A 49 18.51 26.32 -25.65
CA PRO A 49 19.60 26.49 -24.66
C PRO A 49 20.09 25.18 -24.01
N GLY A 50 19.19 24.22 -23.78
CA GLY A 50 19.50 23.00 -23.01
C GLY A 50 20.36 22.00 -23.76
N LEU A 51 20.12 21.84 -25.06
CA LEU A 51 20.88 20.91 -25.91
C LEU A 51 22.32 21.41 -26.13
N VAL A 52 22.49 22.73 -26.28
CA VAL A 52 23.80 23.38 -26.45
C VAL A 52 24.66 23.23 -25.18
N MET A 53 24.07 23.31 -23.98
CA MET A 53 24.82 23.08 -22.73
C MET A 53 25.26 21.62 -22.54
N VAL A 54 24.43 20.65 -22.93
CA VAL A 54 24.76 19.22 -22.77
C VAL A 54 25.85 18.80 -23.76
N VAL A 55 25.76 19.25 -25.01
CA VAL A 55 26.77 18.97 -26.05
C VAL A 55 28.08 19.70 -25.74
N GLY A 56 28.01 20.96 -25.30
CA GLY A 56 29.19 21.73 -24.87
C GLY A 56 29.90 21.10 -23.67
N GLY A 57 29.15 20.58 -22.69
CA GLY A 57 29.70 19.86 -21.54
C GLY A 57 30.40 18.55 -21.93
N ALA A 58 29.83 17.78 -22.86
CA ALA A 58 30.42 16.53 -23.35
C ALA A 58 31.72 16.78 -24.14
N LEU A 59 31.74 17.79 -25.01
CA LEU A 59 32.93 18.17 -25.78
C LEU A 59 34.07 18.69 -24.89
N THR A 60 33.74 19.46 -23.84
CA THR A 60 34.72 19.94 -22.85
C THR A 60 35.34 18.79 -22.07
N ILE A 61 34.55 17.78 -21.70
CA ILE A 61 35.03 16.56 -21.03
C ILE A 61 35.93 15.75 -21.97
N PHE A 62 35.54 15.61 -23.24
CA PHE A 62 36.33 14.89 -24.23
C PHE A 62 37.68 15.57 -24.50
N ALA A 63 37.69 16.89 -24.69
CA ALA A 63 38.92 17.68 -24.85
C ALA A 63 39.83 17.60 -23.62
N ALA A 64 39.27 17.64 -22.40
CA ALA A 64 40.02 17.49 -21.16
C ALA A 64 40.58 16.07 -20.94
N LEU A 65 39.96 15.04 -21.53
CA LEU A 65 40.47 13.68 -21.53
C LEU A 65 41.58 13.51 -22.58
N GLN A 66 41.39 14.06 -23.78
CA GLN A 66 42.37 14.00 -24.87
C GLN A 66 43.66 14.76 -24.53
N SER A 67 43.57 15.92 -23.87
CA SER A 67 44.75 16.69 -23.43
C SER A 67 45.52 16.02 -22.30
N ARG A 68 44.88 15.12 -21.54
CA ARG A 68 45.46 14.52 -20.32
C ARG A 68 46.04 13.13 -20.55
N TYR A 69 45.64 12.46 -21.61
CA TYR A 69 46.02 11.07 -21.92
C TYR A 69 46.55 10.93 -23.35
N GLY A 70 47.37 11.88 -23.79
CA GLY A 70 47.83 12.04 -25.18
C GLY A 70 47.98 10.73 -25.99
N ASN A 71 47.48 10.78 -27.23
CA ASN A 71 47.55 9.73 -28.26
C ASN A 71 47.19 8.30 -27.81
N LEU A 72 45.89 8.02 -27.70
CA LEU A 72 45.36 6.66 -27.87
C LEU A 72 44.81 6.49 -29.29
N ALA A 73 45.66 6.05 -30.20
CA ALA A 73 45.25 5.43 -31.45
C ALA A 73 45.16 3.91 -31.23
N ALA A 74 43.94 3.36 -31.15
CA ALA A 74 43.63 1.95 -31.46
C ALA A 74 42.10 1.68 -31.35
N PRO A 75 41.36 1.52 -32.47
CA PRO A 75 40.12 0.76 -32.51
C PRO A 75 40.45 -0.66 -32.98
N GLY A 76 40.62 -1.59 -32.05
CA GLY A 76 41.04 -2.95 -32.42
C GLY A 76 40.98 -3.94 -31.28
N LEU A 77 39.83 -4.08 -30.61
CA LEU A 77 39.57 -5.22 -29.72
C LEU A 77 38.07 -5.39 -29.39
N LEU A 78 37.24 -5.42 -30.43
CA LEU A 78 35.79 -5.71 -30.32
C LEU A 78 35.24 -6.47 -31.54
N LEU A 79 36.08 -7.33 -32.13
CA LEU A 79 35.75 -8.20 -33.26
C LEU A 79 36.42 -9.56 -33.03
N LEU A 80 35.90 -10.36 -32.08
CA LEU A 80 36.21 -11.79 -31.95
C LEU A 80 35.28 -12.45 -30.91
N SER A 81 33.98 -12.47 -31.20
CA SER A 81 33.04 -13.46 -30.64
C SER A 81 31.67 -13.43 -31.37
N TYR A 82 31.71 -13.34 -32.70
CA TYR A 82 30.58 -13.69 -33.56
C TYR A 82 31.12 -14.46 -34.75
N GLY A 83 30.92 -15.78 -34.71
CA GLY A 83 31.36 -16.70 -35.74
C GLY A 83 31.21 -18.13 -35.26
N LEU A 84 29.98 -18.65 -35.37
CA LEU A 84 29.65 -20.03 -35.78
C LEU A 84 28.19 -20.34 -35.42
N GLY A 85 27.41 -20.75 -36.43
CA GLY A 85 26.21 -21.57 -36.21
C GLY A 85 24.87 -20.95 -36.61
N VAL A 86 24.71 -20.58 -37.89
CA VAL A 86 23.41 -20.68 -38.56
C VAL A 86 23.28 -22.12 -39.04
N PHE A 87 22.27 -22.84 -38.54
CA PHE A 87 21.61 -23.89 -39.32
C PHE A 87 20.11 -23.79 -39.12
N GLU A 88 19.47 -23.63 -40.25
CA GLU A 88 18.05 -23.47 -40.52
C GLU A 88 17.40 -24.86 -40.57
N MET A 89 16.23 -25.02 -39.95
CA MET A 89 15.28 -26.06 -40.34
C MET A 89 13.86 -25.51 -40.23
N GLN A 90 13.27 -25.24 -41.39
CA GLN A 90 11.83 -25.21 -41.58
C GLN A 90 11.27 -26.63 -41.73
N THR A 91 9.99 -26.75 -41.38
CA THR A 91 8.92 -27.63 -41.90
C THR A 91 8.30 -28.59 -40.89
N GLY A 92 6.96 -28.63 -40.89
CA GLY A 92 6.18 -29.76 -40.38
C GLY A 92 4.86 -29.42 -39.70
N CYS A 93 3.79 -29.27 -40.49
CA CYS A 93 2.41 -29.25 -40.00
C CYS A 93 1.87 -30.65 -39.62
N SER A 94 0.86 -30.65 -38.73
CA SER A 94 -0.34 -31.52 -38.69
C SER A 94 -0.37 -32.77 -37.76
N PRO A 95 -1.58 -33.16 -37.27
CA PRO A 95 -1.85 -33.72 -35.94
C PRO A 95 -2.17 -35.22 -35.95
N TRP A 96 -2.41 -35.83 -34.77
CA TRP A 96 -3.53 -36.75 -34.44
C TRP A 96 -3.34 -37.46 -33.07
N HIS A 97 -4.44 -38.06 -32.62
CA HIS A 97 -4.89 -38.59 -31.32
C HIS A 97 -4.14 -39.78 -30.66
N ARG A 98 -4.39 -39.91 -29.33
CA ARG A 98 -4.34 -41.10 -28.42
C ARG A 98 -2.92 -41.66 -28.17
N SER A 99 -2.51 -42.17 -27.01
CA SER A 99 -3.19 -42.83 -25.88
C SER A 99 -2.21 -42.94 -24.69
N VAL A 100 -2.77 -43.15 -23.50
CA VAL A 100 -2.15 -43.50 -22.21
C VAL A 100 -1.21 -44.72 -22.32
N PRO A 101 -0.11 -44.78 -21.54
CA PRO A 101 -0.03 -45.78 -20.48
C PRO A 101 0.40 -45.20 -19.11
N GLN A 102 -0.10 -45.88 -18.07
CA GLN A 102 0.13 -45.71 -16.63
C GLN A 102 1.57 -46.07 -16.18
N PRO A 103 1.95 -45.78 -14.92
CA PRO A 103 3.32 -45.39 -14.56
C PRO A 103 4.19 -46.54 -14.01
N PHE A 104 5.49 -46.36 -14.14
CA PHE A 104 6.50 -47.12 -13.40
C PHE A 104 6.47 -46.74 -11.91
N GLY A 105 6.37 -47.76 -11.06
CA GLY A 105 6.52 -47.65 -9.62
C GLY A 105 7.98 -47.39 -9.23
N VAL A 106 8.18 -46.50 -8.26
CA VAL A 106 9.42 -46.33 -7.53
C VAL A 106 9.05 -46.34 -6.04
N GLY A 107 9.64 -47.29 -5.30
CA GLY A 107 9.40 -47.50 -3.88
C GLY A 107 9.98 -46.38 -2.99
N PRO A 108 9.57 -46.30 -1.71
CA PRO A 108 10.02 -45.28 -0.80
C PRO A 108 11.08 -45.84 0.15
N ASP A 109 12.36 -45.62 -0.12
CA ASP A 109 13.45 -45.84 0.84
C ASP A 109 14.59 -44.85 0.56
N LEU A 110 14.64 -43.74 1.30
CA LEU A 110 15.89 -43.17 1.83
C LEU A 110 15.57 -42.00 2.78
N LEU A 111 15.46 -42.32 4.06
CA LEU A 111 15.45 -41.36 5.16
C LEU A 111 16.92 -41.16 5.59
N LEU A 112 17.60 -40.14 5.06
CA LEU A 112 18.95 -39.80 5.51
C LEU A 112 18.88 -38.67 6.54
N VAL A 113 18.87 -39.06 7.82
CA VAL A 113 19.16 -38.18 8.95
C VAL A 113 20.67 -37.96 8.97
N SER A 114 21.12 -36.75 8.65
CA SER A 114 22.50 -36.32 8.93
C SER A 114 22.49 -35.30 10.07
N THR A 115 22.57 -35.80 11.29
CA THR A 115 23.12 -35.06 12.43
C THR A 115 24.64 -34.98 12.28
N ALA A 116 25.13 -33.86 11.75
CA ALA A 116 26.53 -33.47 11.89
C ALA A 116 26.62 -32.32 12.90
N GLY A 117 27.01 -32.68 14.13
CA GLY A 117 27.35 -31.74 15.18
C GLY A 117 28.62 -30.97 14.80
N LEU A 118 28.53 -29.64 14.83
CA LEU A 118 29.68 -28.75 14.79
C LEU A 118 29.90 -28.14 16.17
N LEU A 119 31.05 -28.49 16.73
CA LEU A 119 31.67 -27.96 17.95
C LEU A 119 31.70 -26.43 17.94
N PHE A 120 31.10 -25.80 18.96
CA PHE A 120 31.46 -24.45 19.39
C PHE A 120 31.99 -24.50 20.82
N ALA A 121 33.31 -24.54 20.92
CA ALA A 121 34.01 -24.08 22.09
C ALA A 121 33.90 -22.55 22.17
N GLY A 122 33.34 -22.04 23.26
CA GLY A 122 33.59 -20.66 23.70
C GLY A 122 32.36 -19.75 23.86
N LYS A 123 32.11 -19.44 25.14
CA LYS A 123 31.34 -18.31 25.71
C LYS A 123 29.88 -18.61 26.10
N LYS A 124 29.62 -18.31 27.38
CA LYS A 124 28.41 -18.43 28.22
C LYS A 124 27.08 -17.83 27.66
N ARG A 125 26.97 -17.54 26.35
CA ARG A 125 25.75 -16.98 25.72
C ARG A 125 24.89 -18.00 24.97
N ALA A 126 25.44 -19.16 24.57
CA ALA A 126 24.68 -20.18 23.83
C ALA A 126 23.61 -20.90 24.68
N ALA A 127 23.88 -21.12 25.97
CA ALA A 127 22.95 -21.81 26.87
C ALA A 127 21.62 -21.05 27.13
N ARG A 128 21.58 -19.73 26.89
CA ARG A 128 20.36 -18.92 27.10
C ARG A 128 19.40 -18.92 25.92
N PHE A 129 19.86 -19.28 24.73
CA PHE A 129 19.02 -19.36 23.53
C PHE A 129 18.34 -20.73 23.37
N CYS A 130 18.96 -21.81 23.84
CA CYS A 130 18.37 -23.15 23.77
C CYS A 130 17.15 -23.35 24.69
N LEU A 131 17.07 -22.66 25.84
CA LEU A 131 15.91 -22.78 26.73
C LEU A 131 14.63 -22.11 26.18
N VAL A 132 14.78 -21.04 25.40
CA VAL A 132 13.64 -20.31 24.80
C VAL A 132 13.14 -21.05 23.55
N GLY A 133 14.02 -21.72 22.80
CA GLY A 133 13.63 -22.56 21.66
C GLY A 133 12.93 -23.87 22.07
N ALA A 134 13.34 -24.49 23.18
CA ALA A 134 12.74 -25.74 23.65
C ALA A 134 11.33 -25.58 24.25
N SER A 135 11.01 -24.40 24.78
CA SER A 135 9.70 -24.11 25.39
C SER A 135 8.57 -23.91 24.37
N ILE A 136 8.92 -23.59 23.11
CA ILE A 136 7.95 -23.38 22.02
C ILE A 136 7.57 -24.71 21.33
N LEU A 137 8.41 -25.75 21.47
CA LEU A 137 8.17 -27.07 20.88
C LEU A 137 7.37 -28.03 21.78
N LEU A 138 7.15 -27.70 23.06
CA LEU A 138 6.47 -28.58 24.03
C LEU A 138 4.95 -28.33 24.19
N PHE A 139 4.35 -27.42 23.41
CA PHE A 139 2.91 -27.10 23.52
C PHE A 139 2.16 -27.09 22.17
N ALA A 140 2.57 -27.91 21.21
CA ALA A 140 1.74 -28.24 20.06
C ALA A 140 0.95 -29.53 20.35
N PRO A 141 -0.39 -29.53 20.36
CA PRO A 141 -1.13 -30.78 20.33
C PRO A 141 -0.96 -31.38 18.93
N VAL A 142 -0.09 -32.39 18.81
CA VAL A 142 0.05 -33.19 17.60
C VAL A 142 -1.10 -34.19 17.57
N ALA A 143 -2.15 -33.87 16.81
CA ALA A 143 -3.10 -34.89 16.36
C ALA A 143 -2.45 -35.63 15.19
N VAL A 144 -1.88 -36.80 15.46
CA VAL A 144 -1.48 -37.75 14.42
C VAL A 144 -2.77 -38.42 13.93
N VAL A 145 -3.17 -38.11 12.70
CA VAL A 145 -4.20 -38.88 11.99
C VAL A 145 -3.45 -39.80 11.02
N GLU A 146 -3.32 -41.07 11.41
CA GLU A 146 -2.93 -42.14 10.49
C GLU A 146 -4.11 -42.43 9.56
N ALA A 147 -3.91 -42.20 8.27
CA ALA A 147 -4.85 -42.57 7.23
C ALA A 147 -4.44 -43.93 6.67
N THR A 148 -5.16 -44.99 7.06
CA THR A 148 -5.14 -46.27 6.34
C THR A 148 -6.47 -46.50 5.63
N SER A 149 -6.35 -46.98 4.40
CA SER A 149 -7.37 -47.16 3.38
C SER A 149 -8.44 -48.22 3.69
N SER A 150 -9.63 -48.00 3.10
CA SER A 150 -10.68 -48.96 2.67
C SER A 150 -11.91 -49.24 3.58
N THR A 151 -13.05 -48.65 3.17
CA THR A 151 -14.46 -49.17 3.13
C THR A 151 -15.24 -49.52 4.44
N PRO A 152 -16.60 -49.58 4.42
CA PRO A 152 -17.41 -48.67 5.24
C PRO A 152 -18.26 -49.34 6.34
N ALA A 153 -18.85 -48.46 7.17
CA ALA A 153 -19.92 -48.67 8.14
C ALA A 153 -19.57 -49.42 9.44
N ILE A 154 -19.31 -48.65 10.50
CA ILE A 154 -19.50 -49.11 11.88
C ILE A 154 -20.27 -48.04 12.68
N ARG A 155 -21.39 -48.46 13.28
CA ARG A 155 -22.21 -47.70 14.22
C ARG A 155 -21.39 -47.40 15.49
N TYR A 156 -21.35 -46.13 15.90
CA TYR A 156 -20.84 -45.74 17.22
C TYR A 156 -21.94 -45.88 18.29
N LYS A 157 -21.59 -46.51 19.42
CA LYS A 157 -22.27 -46.33 20.72
C LYS A 157 -21.60 -45.16 21.46
N PRO A 158 -22.34 -44.22 22.08
CA PRO A 158 -21.75 -43.14 22.86
C PRO A 158 -21.52 -43.57 24.32
N GLY A 159 -20.37 -43.23 24.88
CA GLY A 159 -20.05 -43.40 26.29
C GLY A 159 -18.84 -42.54 26.68
N LEU A 160 -19.06 -41.71 27.71
CA LEU A 160 -18.22 -40.63 28.27
C LEU A 160 -18.27 -39.30 27.50
N PHE A 161 -18.86 -38.30 28.16
CA PHE A 161 -19.22 -36.95 27.71
C PHE A 161 -20.55 -36.88 26.95
N GLY A 162 -21.63 -36.70 27.71
CA GLY A 162 -22.96 -36.40 27.17
C GLY A 162 -22.95 -35.04 26.49
N PHE A 163 -22.90 -35.05 25.17
CA PHE A 163 -23.28 -33.93 24.32
C PHE A 163 -24.70 -34.18 23.81
N THR A 164 -25.57 -33.19 23.95
CA THR A 164 -26.91 -33.16 23.35
C THR A 164 -26.83 -32.85 21.86
N ASP A 165 -27.68 -33.49 21.04
CA ASP A 165 -27.72 -33.45 19.57
C ASP A 165 -28.21 -32.11 18.94
N ASP A 166 -27.83 -30.95 19.48
CA ASP A 166 -28.14 -29.64 18.89
C ASP A 166 -26.87 -28.95 18.33
N PRO A 167 -26.66 -28.89 17.00
CA PRO A 167 -25.46 -28.33 16.39
C PRO A 167 -25.36 -26.79 16.48
N PHE A 168 -26.22 -26.11 17.25
CA PHE A 168 -26.16 -24.66 17.47
C PHE A 168 -25.94 -24.21 18.93
N SER A 169 -25.66 -25.12 19.87
CA SER A 169 -25.21 -24.70 21.20
C SER A 169 -23.70 -24.46 21.20
N ALA A 170 -23.30 -23.18 21.27
CA ALA A 170 -21.91 -22.79 21.52
C ALA A 170 -21.42 -23.40 22.84
N PRO A 171 -20.11 -23.74 22.98
CA PRO A 171 -19.57 -24.13 24.27
C PRO A 171 -19.89 -23.05 25.29
N ASP A 172 -20.21 -23.45 26.52
CA ASP A 172 -20.56 -22.54 27.62
C ASP A 172 -19.60 -21.35 27.60
N SER A 173 -20.14 -20.17 27.31
CA SER A 173 -19.37 -18.97 26.97
C SER A 173 -18.33 -18.63 28.04
N ALA A 174 -18.60 -19.02 29.29
CA ALA A 174 -17.67 -18.94 30.40
C ALA A 174 -16.34 -19.68 30.12
N THR A 175 -16.38 -20.88 29.55
CA THR A 175 -15.19 -21.70 29.29
C THR A 175 -14.33 -21.11 28.16
N PHE A 176 -14.97 -20.58 27.12
CA PHE A 176 -14.28 -19.90 26.02
C PHE A 176 -13.62 -18.58 26.47
N TRP A 177 -14.33 -17.78 27.29
CA TRP A 177 -13.80 -16.54 27.85
C TRP A 177 -12.72 -16.79 28.92
N ASN A 178 -12.81 -17.88 29.69
CA ASN A 178 -11.77 -18.29 30.63
C ASN A 178 -10.49 -18.71 29.90
N LEU A 179 -10.60 -19.40 28.76
CA LEU A 179 -9.45 -19.78 27.95
C LEU A 179 -8.77 -18.54 27.31
N ILE A 180 -9.56 -17.61 26.79
CA ILE A 180 -9.03 -16.33 26.26
C ILE A 180 -8.37 -15.50 27.36
N SER A 181 -8.96 -15.46 28.55
CA SER A 181 -8.40 -14.75 29.71
C SER A 181 -7.09 -15.39 30.17
N ALA A 182 -7.01 -16.72 30.22
CA ALA A 182 -5.78 -17.45 30.56
C ALA A 182 -4.65 -17.18 29.53
N CYS A 183 -4.97 -17.15 28.24
CA CYS A 183 -4.01 -16.79 27.18
C CYS A 183 -3.53 -15.34 27.30
N HIS A 184 -4.42 -14.38 27.61
CA HIS A 184 -4.03 -13.00 27.86
C HIS A 184 -3.15 -12.86 29.12
N ILE A 185 -3.45 -13.60 30.18
CA ILE A 185 -2.63 -13.65 31.41
C ILE A 185 -1.23 -14.17 31.07
N ALA A 186 -1.11 -15.27 30.32
CA ALA A 186 0.19 -15.81 29.93
C ALA A 186 1.01 -14.81 29.08
N ILE A 187 0.37 -14.10 28.15
CA ILE A 187 1.02 -13.07 27.32
C ILE A 187 1.45 -11.87 28.17
N LEU A 188 0.60 -11.38 29.08
CA LEU A 188 0.92 -10.28 29.98
C LEU A 188 2.04 -10.64 30.96
N LEU A 189 2.07 -11.86 31.47
CA LEU A 189 3.15 -12.37 32.32
C LEU A 189 4.46 -12.51 31.54
N LEU A 190 4.42 -12.95 30.28
CA LEU A 190 5.60 -13.01 29.40
C LEU A 190 6.12 -11.62 29.03
N LEU A 191 5.22 -10.65 28.78
CA LEU A 191 5.58 -9.26 28.52
C LEU A 191 6.11 -8.57 29.79
N ALA A 192 5.50 -8.84 30.94
CA ALA A 192 5.97 -8.35 32.24
C ALA A 192 7.32 -8.97 32.62
N TYR A 193 7.54 -10.27 32.36
CA TYR A 193 8.83 -10.92 32.55
C TYR A 193 9.90 -10.39 31.59
N GLY A 194 9.52 -10.16 30.32
CA GLY A 194 10.37 -9.49 29.34
C GLY A 194 10.77 -8.08 29.79
N ALA A 195 9.80 -7.30 30.28
CA ALA A 195 10.01 -5.96 30.83
C ALA A 195 10.80 -5.95 32.15
N TRP A 196 10.63 -6.97 33.01
CA TRP A 196 11.37 -7.15 34.26
C TRP A 196 12.82 -7.56 34.02
N SER A 197 13.07 -8.39 33.00
CA SER A 197 14.42 -8.79 32.57
C SER A 197 15.20 -7.66 31.87
N TRP A 198 14.50 -6.60 31.44
CA TRP A 198 15.09 -5.35 30.96
C TRP A 198 15.23 -4.37 32.13
N ARG A 199 16.48 -4.13 32.54
CA ARG A 199 16.85 -3.25 33.66
C ARG A 199 16.00 -1.96 33.70
N GLY A 200 15.15 -1.79 34.72
CA GLY A 200 14.67 -0.47 35.14
C GLY A 200 13.17 -0.27 35.45
N VAL A 201 12.29 -1.27 35.34
CA VAL A 201 10.87 -1.07 35.70
C VAL A 201 10.67 -1.26 37.21
N SER A 202 10.22 -0.21 37.91
CA SER A 202 9.98 -0.27 39.36
C SER A 202 8.75 -1.13 39.70
N SER A 203 8.87 -1.96 40.73
CA SER A 203 7.84 -2.86 41.28
C SER A 203 6.51 -2.17 41.64
N ARG A 204 6.50 -0.84 41.76
CA ARG A 204 5.33 -0.03 42.16
C ARG A 204 4.25 0.05 41.07
N MET A 205 4.61 0.03 39.77
CA MET A 205 3.60 0.05 38.69
C MET A 205 2.83 -1.26 38.56
N LEU A 206 3.48 -2.39 38.85
CA LEU A 206 2.84 -3.70 38.82
C LEU A 206 1.85 -3.84 39.98
N LEU A 207 2.25 -3.38 41.17
CA LEU A 207 1.42 -3.39 42.37
C LEU A 207 0.16 -2.51 42.19
N GLY A 208 0.30 -1.33 41.57
CA GLY A 208 -0.83 -0.44 41.29
C GLY A 208 -1.86 -1.05 40.34
N SER A 209 -1.40 -1.72 39.28
CA SER A 209 -2.27 -2.41 38.32
C SER A 209 -3.05 -3.57 38.95
N MET A 210 -2.38 -4.34 39.83
CA MET A 210 -3.02 -5.45 40.56
C MET A 210 -4.03 -4.95 41.60
N LEU A 211 -3.78 -3.82 42.27
CA LEU A 211 -4.68 -3.25 43.26
C LEU A 211 -5.97 -2.70 42.62
N VAL A 212 -5.84 -1.99 41.49
CA VAL A 212 -7.00 -1.48 40.72
C VAL A 212 -7.87 -2.64 40.25
N TRP A 213 -7.26 -3.77 39.84
CA TRP A 213 -8.01 -4.95 39.43
C TRP A 213 -8.74 -5.63 40.58
N ALA A 214 -8.11 -5.79 41.75
CA ALA A 214 -8.72 -6.40 42.93
C ALA A 214 -9.93 -5.59 43.46
N VAL A 215 -9.84 -4.25 43.39
CA VAL A 215 -10.96 -3.38 43.77
C VAL A 215 -12.11 -3.50 42.75
N CYS A 216 -11.81 -3.49 41.46
CA CYS A 216 -12.83 -3.61 40.42
C CYS A 216 -13.52 -4.98 40.38
N SER A 217 -12.83 -6.09 40.65
CA SER A 217 -13.42 -7.43 40.64
C SER A 217 -14.35 -7.68 41.83
N SER A 218 -14.09 -7.04 42.97
CA SER A 218 -14.95 -7.14 44.17
C SER A 218 -16.23 -6.31 44.09
N ALA A 219 -16.25 -5.25 43.27
CA ALA A 219 -17.36 -4.30 43.21
C ALA A 219 -18.56 -4.75 42.34
N PHE A 220 -18.38 -5.75 41.47
CA PHE A 220 -19.44 -6.19 40.56
C PHE A 220 -19.90 -7.62 40.89
N GLY A 221 -20.99 -7.72 41.66
CA GLY A 221 -21.73 -8.98 41.87
C GLY A 221 -22.45 -9.47 40.60
N GLN A 222 -22.94 -10.71 40.63
CA GLN A 222 -23.44 -11.47 39.47
C GLN A 222 -24.59 -10.83 38.64
N GLY A 223 -25.17 -9.70 39.07
CA GLY A 223 -26.27 -9.02 38.37
C GLY A 223 -25.91 -7.80 37.50
N GLY A 224 -24.65 -7.33 37.50
CA GLY A 224 -24.26 -6.02 36.91
C GLY A 224 -23.70 -6.05 35.49
N TRP A 225 -23.79 -7.16 34.75
CA TRP A 225 -23.00 -7.38 33.53
C TRP A 225 -23.32 -6.42 32.37
N ALA A 226 -24.55 -5.95 32.23
CA ALA A 226 -24.92 -5.01 31.15
C ALA A 226 -24.32 -3.62 31.35
N GLU A 227 -24.28 -3.12 32.59
CA GLU A 227 -23.64 -1.85 32.94
C GLU A 227 -22.11 -2.00 32.93
N ALA A 228 -21.60 -3.15 33.37
CA ALA A 228 -20.19 -3.49 33.25
C ALA A 228 -19.73 -3.47 31.78
N ILE A 229 -20.50 -4.00 30.82
CA ILE A 229 -20.14 -3.95 29.38
C ILE A 229 -20.06 -2.50 28.86
N GLY A 230 -20.96 -1.61 29.30
CA GLY A 230 -20.90 -0.18 28.99
C GLY A 230 -19.64 0.49 29.55
N VAL A 231 -19.30 0.18 30.80
CA VAL A 231 -18.09 0.65 31.49
C VAL A 231 -16.83 0.04 30.85
N TRP A 232 -16.85 -1.22 30.42
CA TRP A 232 -15.75 -1.91 29.74
C TRP A 232 -15.51 -1.36 28.33
N SER A 233 -16.55 -0.97 27.59
CA SER A 233 -16.37 -0.27 26.30
C SER A 233 -15.73 1.11 26.49
N SER A 234 -16.13 1.82 27.55
CA SER A 234 -15.60 3.13 27.93
C SER A 234 -14.16 3.02 28.43
N LEU A 235 -13.86 1.99 29.24
CA LEU A 235 -12.52 1.63 29.69
C LEU A 235 -11.67 1.14 28.53
N GLY A 236 -12.21 0.43 27.54
CA GLY A 236 -11.52 0.07 26.31
C GLY A 236 -11.10 1.30 25.52
N HIS A 237 -11.96 2.32 25.41
CA HIS A 237 -11.59 3.62 24.85
C HIS A 237 -10.53 4.35 25.69
N ILE A 238 -10.59 4.27 27.02
CA ILE A 238 -9.57 4.85 27.90
C ILE A 238 -8.25 4.08 27.76
N VAL A 239 -8.25 2.75 27.69
CA VAL A 239 -7.05 1.90 27.53
C VAL A 239 -6.43 2.09 26.16
N VAL A 240 -7.22 2.27 25.09
CA VAL A 240 -6.69 2.64 23.76
C VAL A 240 -6.13 4.07 23.79
N ARG A 241 -6.81 5.02 24.44
CA ARG A 241 -6.29 6.39 24.59
C ARG A 241 -5.01 6.43 25.44
N VAL A 242 -4.95 5.69 26.54
CA VAL A 242 -3.80 5.55 27.44
C VAL A 242 -2.70 4.70 26.79
N GLY A 243 -3.04 3.74 25.92
CA GLY A 243 -2.10 2.96 25.15
C GLY A 243 -1.46 3.76 24.01
N VAL A 244 -2.24 4.61 23.34
CA VAL A 244 -1.73 5.57 22.35
C VAL A 244 -0.91 6.66 23.05
N LEU A 245 -1.40 7.23 24.15
CA LEU A 245 -0.64 8.17 24.98
C LEU A 245 0.59 7.52 25.59
N GLY A 246 0.53 6.24 25.93
CA GLY A 246 1.62 5.43 26.46
C GLY A 246 2.66 5.10 25.39
N LEU A 247 2.25 4.82 24.15
CA LEU A 247 3.16 4.67 23.01
C LEU A 247 3.79 6.00 22.60
N LEU A 248 3.03 7.11 22.70
CA LEU A 248 3.57 8.46 22.53
C LEU A 248 4.52 8.81 23.68
N ALA A 249 4.21 8.45 24.92
CA ALA A 249 5.04 8.68 26.10
C ALA A 249 6.28 7.79 26.11
N VAL A 250 6.20 6.54 25.67
CA VAL A 250 7.35 5.64 25.46
C VAL A 250 8.16 6.10 24.25
N GLY A 251 7.52 6.63 23.22
CA GLY A 251 8.17 7.34 22.12
C GLY A 251 8.96 8.52 22.64
N VAL A 252 8.32 9.45 23.35
CA VAL A 252 8.96 10.62 23.98
C VAL A 252 10.06 10.18 24.95
N TRP A 253 9.81 9.19 25.81
CA TRP A 253 10.77 8.64 26.77
C TRP A 253 11.98 8.03 26.05
N THR A 254 11.79 7.22 25.02
CA THR A 254 12.90 6.67 24.22
C THR A 254 13.59 7.73 23.37
N LEU A 255 12.96 8.89 23.14
CA LEU A 255 13.60 10.06 22.54
C LEU A 255 14.39 10.88 23.56
N THR A 256 14.03 10.85 24.83
CA THR A 256 14.70 11.59 25.91
C THR A 256 15.70 10.75 26.71
N SER A 257 15.62 9.42 26.69
CA SER A 257 16.39 8.53 27.59
C SER A 257 17.84 8.27 27.17
N GLU A 258 18.30 8.77 26.01
CA GLU A 258 19.70 8.57 25.59
C GLU A 258 20.69 9.65 26.06
N ARG A 259 20.29 10.68 26.83
CA ARG A 259 21.22 11.63 27.49
C ARG A 259 20.55 12.49 28.57
N GLU A 260 21.18 12.62 29.75
CA GLU A 260 20.72 13.38 30.94
C GLU A 260 20.67 14.92 30.80
N SER A 261 20.56 15.49 29.60
CA SER A 261 20.63 16.95 29.44
C SER A 261 19.62 17.46 28.43
N ALA A 262 18.56 18.12 28.91
CA ALA A 262 17.54 18.90 28.18
C ALA A 262 16.87 18.21 26.96
N ILE A 263 15.54 18.29 26.86
CA ILE A 263 14.83 17.89 25.63
C ILE A 263 15.44 18.69 24.48
N SER A 264 16.11 18.01 23.55
CA SER A 264 16.76 18.70 22.45
C SER A 264 15.71 19.36 21.56
N THR A 265 16.02 20.55 21.05
CA THR A 265 15.12 21.33 20.18
C THR A 265 14.58 20.49 19.01
N GLU A 266 15.40 19.58 18.47
CA GLU A 266 14.99 18.65 17.40
C GLU A 266 13.86 17.70 17.81
N VAL A 267 13.82 17.22 19.06
CA VAL A 267 12.74 16.34 19.56
C VAL A 267 11.44 17.11 19.67
N VAL A 268 11.51 18.36 20.18
CA VAL A 268 10.34 19.25 20.26
C VAL A 268 9.79 19.54 18.86
N LEU A 269 10.65 19.88 17.90
CA LEU A 269 10.24 20.16 16.53
C LEU A 269 9.67 18.91 15.84
N ALA A 270 10.26 17.73 16.03
CA ALA A 270 9.70 16.47 15.53
C ALA A 270 8.30 16.21 16.12
N GLY A 271 8.14 16.43 17.43
CA GLY A 271 6.86 16.35 18.12
C GLY A 271 5.81 17.31 17.56
N LEU A 272 6.20 18.55 17.26
CA LEU A 272 5.32 19.53 16.63
C LEU A 272 4.88 19.09 15.23
N VAL A 273 5.80 18.58 14.40
CA VAL A 273 5.46 18.04 13.07
C VAL A 273 4.46 16.88 13.17
N LEU A 274 4.66 15.96 14.12
CA LEU A 274 3.72 14.86 14.37
C LEU A 274 2.36 15.37 14.84
N LEU A 275 2.35 16.37 15.73
CA LEU A 275 1.11 16.95 16.25
C LEU A 275 0.30 17.61 15.14
N VAL A 276 0.94 18.44 14.30
CA VAL A 276 0.28 19.06 13.14
C VAL A 276 -0.25 17.99 12.19
N PHE A 277 0.54 16.97 11.88
CA PHE A 277 0.09 15.86 11.04
C PHE A 277 -1.12 15.15 11.67
N ALA A 278 -1.07 14.81 12.96
CA ALA A 278 -2.16 14.14 13.66
C ALA A 278 -3.46 14.98 13.69
N LEU A 279 -3.36 16.29 13.92
CA LEU A 279 -4.50 17.21 13.88
C LEU A 279 -5.15 17.23 12.49
N LEU A 280 -4.36 17.26 11.42
CA LEU A 280 -4.88 17.13 10.06
C LEU A 280 -5.54 15.75 9.83
N LYS A 281 -4.91 14.67 10.33
CA LYS A 281 -5.42 13.30 10.15
C LYS A 281 -6.71 13.04 10.91
N TRP A 282 -6.94 13.73 12.02
CA TRP A 282 -8.17 13.65 12.79
C TRP A 282 -9.41 13.81 11.90
N GLN A 283 -9.34 14.73 10.94
CA GLN A 283 -10.42 15.04 10.00
C GLN A 283 -10.73 13.91 9.01
N GLY A 284 -9.83 12.94 8.85
CA GLY A 284 -9.99 11.79 7.97
C GLY A 284 -10.61 10.58 8.67
N LEU A 285 -10.89 10.65 9.97
CA LEU A 285 -11.42 9.53 10.76
C LEU A 285 -12.94 9.38 10.57
N HIS A 286 -13.39 9.20 9.33
CA HIS A 286 -14.79 8.98 8.97
C HIS A 286 -14.91 8.05 7.76
N TRP A 287 -16.14 7.68 7.43
CA TRP A 287 -16.44 6.89 6.24
C TRP A 287 -16.07 7.61 4.95
N SER A 288 -15.29 6.93 4.09
CA SER A 288 -15.05 7.36 2.72
C SER A 288 -15.58 6.31 1.75
N ALA A 289 -16.15 6.74 0.63
CA ALA A 289 -16.60 5.84 -0.43
C ALA A 289 -15.42 5.50 -1.37
N THR A 290 -14.39 4.86 -0.82
CA THR A 290 -13.17 4.50 -1.54
C THR A 290 -12.88 2.99 -1.46
N ASP A 291 -11.87 2.54 -2.20
CA ASP A 291 -11.45 1.14 -2.24
C ASP A 291 -10.92 0.63 -0.88
N GLU A 292 -10.70 1.52 0.10
CA GLU A 292 -10.31 1.14 1.46
C GLU A 292 -11.28 0.14 2.12
N ASN A 293 -12.57 0.25 1.76
CA ASN A 293 -13.64 -0.56 2.32
C ASN A 293 -13.51 -2.04 1.95
N VAL A 294 -12.90 -2.36 0.80
CA VAL A 294 -12.55 -3.73 0.43
C VAL A 294 -11.57 -4.31 1.46
N TYR A 295 -10.56 -3.53 1.84
CA TYR A 295 -9.55 -3.96 2.80
C TYR A 295 -10.10 -4.03 4.22
N PHE A 296 -10.98 -3.10 4.62
CA PHE A 296 -11.68 -3.17 5.91
C PHE A 296 -12.46 -4.48 6.04
N TYR A 297 -13.28 -4.80 5.03
CA TYR A 297 -14.08 -6.01 5.06
C TYR A 297 -13.20 -7.26 5.00
N ALA A 298 -12.22 -7.30 4.09
CA ALA A 298 -11.33 -8.46 3.95
C ALA A 298 -10.55 -8.74 5.26
N ALA A 299 -10.02 -7.69 5.90
CA ALA A 299 -9.33 -7.84 7.18
C ALA A 299 -10.26 -8.25 8.32
N ALA A 300 -11.50 -7.74 8.37
CA ALA A 300 -12.51 -8.21 9.33
C ALA A 300 -12.87 -9.69 9.10
N LYS A 301 -12.83 -10.17 7.85
CA LYS A 301 -13.02 -11.60 7.55
C LYS A 301 -11.87 -12.48 7.96
N VAL A 302 -10.64 -11.98 7.89
CA VAL A 302 -9.49 -12.66 8.49
C VAL A 302 -9.68 -12.81 10.01
N GLN A 303 -10.20 -11.80 10.70
CA GLN A 303 -10.55 -11.89 12.12
C GLN A 303 -11.59 -12.99 12.38
N ASP A 304 -12.56 -13.17 11.47
CA ASP A 304 -13.58 -14.24 11.54
C ASP A 304 -13.04 -15.64 11.14
N GLY A 305 -11.74 -15.79 10.86
CA GLY A 305 -11.13 -17.05 10.41
C GLY A 305 -11.35 -17.38 8.93
N ILE A 306 -11.91 -16.45 8.16
CA ILE A 306 -12.13 -16.58 6.72
C ILE A 306 -10.87 -16.11 5.99
N LEU A 307 -10.26 -17.00 5.21
CA LEU A 307 -8.93 -16.80 4.63
C LEU A 307 -9.00 -16.26 3.20
N PRO A 308 -8.13 -15.29 2.82
CA PRO A 308 -8.01 -14.85 1.45
C PRO A 308 -7.52 -16.00 0.55
N TYR A 309 -7.87 -15.92 -0.72
CA TYR A 309 -7.60 -16.87 -1.82
C TYR A 309 -8.27 -18.25 -1.69
N ARG A 310 -8.50 -18.73 -0.47
CA ARG A 310 -9.28 -19.95 -0.21
C ARG A 310 -10.78 -19.65 -0.22
N ASP A 311 -11.19 -18.68 0.60
CA ASP A 311 -12.61 -18.43 0.87
C ASP A 311 -13.15 -17.22 0.08
N TYR A 312 -12.26 -16.31 -0.33
CA TYR A 312 -12.58 -15.18 -1.19
C TYR A 312 -11.39 -14.72 -2.03
N PHE A 313 -11.65 -14.07 -3.15
CA PHE A 313 -10.60 -13.51 -3.99
C PHE A 313 -10.01 -12.25 -3.39
N PHE A 314 -8.69 -12.12 -3.47
CA PHE A 314 -7.98 -10.93 -3.04
C PHE A 314 -6.82 -10.63 -4.00
N ALA A 315 -6.70 -9.37 -4.41
CA ALA A 315 -5.80 -8.95 -5.48
C ALA A 315 -4.36 -8.61 -5.03
N HIS A 316 -4.04 -8.74 -3.75
CA HIS A 316 -2.80 -8.25 -3.17
C HIS A 316 -2.16 -9.31 -2.28
N PRO A 317 -0.88 -9.20 -1.93
CA PRO A 317 -0.22 -10.13 -1.02
C PRO A 317 -0.91 -10.29 0.35
N PRO A 318 -0.74 -11.45 1.02
CA PRO A 318 -1.56 -11.82 2.16
C PRO A 318 -1.40 -10.89 3.37
N LEU A 319 -0.17 -10.42 3.68
CA LEU A 319 0.06 -9.59 4.87
C LEU A 319 -0.71 -8.27 4.82
N ARG A 320 -1.15 -7.82 3.63
CA ARG A 320 -1.99 -6.62 3.49
C ARG A 320 -3.28 -6.70 4.31
N VAL A 321 -3.87 -7.88 4.46
CA VAL A 321 -5.11 -8.08 5.24
C VAL A 321 -4.87 -8.83 6.54
N PHE A 322 -3.84 -9.68 6.62
CA PHE A 322 -3.51 -10.35 7.88
C PHE A 322 -3.04 -9.38 8.98
N LEU A 323 -2.26 -8.34 8.64
CA LEU A 323 -1.82 -7.37 9.64
C LEU A 323 -3.00 -6.55 10.20
N PRO A 324 -3.85 -5.89 9.38
CA PRO A 324 -5.05 -5.24 9.91
C PRO A 324 -6.02 -6.21 10.57
N GLY A 325 -6.19 -7.43 10.05
CA GLY A 325 -7.08 -8.44 10.64
C GLY A 325 -6.64 -8.86 12.04
N THR A 326 -5.33 -8.97 12.29
CA THR A 326 -4.79 -9.20 13.64
C THR A 326 -5.08 -8.03 14.57
N ILE A 327 -4.96 -6.79 14.07
CA ILE A 327 -5.31 -5.59 14.85
C ILE A 327 -6.81 -5.59 15.18
N PHE A 328 -7.69 -5.97 14.24
CA PHE A 328 -9.12 -6.08 14.47
C PHE A 328 -9.47 -7.22 15.43
N ALA A 329 -8.73 -8.33 15.42
CA ALA A 329 -8.91 -9.39 16.41
C ALA A 329 -8.60 -8.93 17.84
N ILE A 330 -7.65 -8.01 18.01
CA ILE A 330 -7.27 -7.47 19.33
C ILE A 330 -8.22 -6.36 19.80
N PHE A 331 -8.55 -5.40 18.93
CA PHE A 331 -9.28 -4.19 19.31
C PHE A 331 -10.75 -4.18 18.86
N GLY A 332 -11.19 -5.20 18.13
CA GLY A 332 -12.43 -5.18 17.37
C GLY A 332 -12.34 -4.34 16.09
N PHE A 333 -13.16 -4.68 15.10
CA PHE A 333 -13.35 -3.82 13.94
C PHE A 333 -14.12 -2.56 14.36
N SER A 334 -13.51 -1.40 14.11
CA SER A 334 -14.19 -0.11 14.09
C SER A 334 -13.58 0.76 13.00
N VAL A 335 -14.31 1.77 12.52
CA VAL A 335 -13.79 2.74 11.54
C VAL A 335 -12.52 3.37 12.06
N TRP A 336 -12.53 3.71 13.35
CA TRP A 336 -11.42 4.36 14.04
C TRP A 336 -10.19 3.50 14.01
N THR A 337 -10.32 2.25 14.46
CA THR A 337 -9.23 1.28 14.43
C THR A 337 -8.69 1.13 13.02
N ALA A 338 -9.58 1.01 12.03
CA ALA A 338 -9.20 0.77 10.64
C ALA A 338 -8.51 1.99 9.99
N GLN A 339 -9.00 3.20 10.24
CA GLN A 339 -8.45 4.47 9.76
C GLN A 339 -7.16 4.86 10.49
N LEU A 340 -7.00 4.48 11.76
CA LEU A 340 -5.78 4.74 12.53
C LEU A 340 -4.59 3.93 12.02
N ILE A 341 -4.79 2.76 11.40
CA ILE A 341 -3.71 1.93 10.86
C ILE A 341 -2.84 2.72 9.86
N PRO A 342 -3.37 3.26 8.74
CA PRO A 342 -2.56 4.02 7.80
C PRO A 342 -1.99 5.32 8.40
N ILE A 343 -2.69 5.97 9.33
CA ILE A 343 -2.23 7.19 10.01
C ILE A 343 -1.00 6.91 10.87
N VAL A 344 -1.09 5.90 11.74
CA VAL A 344 0.01 5.48 12.62
C VAL A 344 1.19 4.98 11.80
N ALA A 345 0.94 4.24 10.72
CA ALA A 345 2.00 3.79 9.81
C ALA A 345 2.72 4.97 9.12
N ALA A 346 1.99 6.01 8.71
CA ALA A 346 2.59 7.22 8.16
C ALA A 346 3.41 7.99 9.20
N MET A 347 2.90 8.15 10.43
CA MET A 347 3.66 8.76 11.54
C MET A 347 4.93 7.97 11.86
N ALA A 348 4.83 6.65 11.93
CA ALA A 348 5.98 5.76 12.12
C ALA A 348 7.00 5.92 10.99
N SER A 349 6.54 6.03 9.73
CA SER A 349 7.40 6.33 8.58
C SER A 349 8.13 7.66 8.75
N GLY A 350 7.46 8.72 9.19
CA GLY A 350 8.07 10.01 9.47
C GLY A 350 9.15 9.95 10.57
N ILE A 351 8.86 9.25 11.68
CA ILE A 351 9.82 9.04 12.79
C ILE A 351 11.04 8.24 12.32
N LEU A 352 10.82 7.17 11.56
CA LEU A 352 11.89 6.35 11.01
C LEU A 352 12.76 7.16 10.05
N LEU A 353 12.16 7.95 9.16
CA LEU A 353 12.87 8.84 8.25
C LEU A 353 13.72 9.87 9.01
N TRP A 354 13.15 10.53 10.03
CA TRP A 354 13.89 11.45 10.90
C TRP A 354 15.08 10.74 11.54
N ARG A 355 14.91 9.54 12.09
CA ARG A 355 16.01 8.77 12.72
C ARG A 355 17.09 8.37 11.72
N ILE A 356 16.73 7.94 10.52
CA ILE A 356 17.70 7.58 9.46
C ILE A 356 18.52 8.80 9.06
N VAL A 357 17.85 9.92 8.74
CA VAL A 357 18.52 11.14 8.29
C VAL A 357 19.30 11.80 9.44
N ARG A 358 18.81 11.73 10.69
CA ARG A 358 19.54 12.15 11.90
C ARG A 358 20.85 11.40 12.04
N HIS A 359 20.84 10.08 11.82
CA HIS A 359 22.05 9.25 11.87
C HIS A 359 23.04 9.56 10.74
N GLN A 360 22.55 9.87 9.55
CA GLN A 360 23.39 10.22 8.39
C GLN A 360 23.89 11.68 8.43
N SER A 361 23.24 12.52 9.24
CA SER A 361 23.39 13.97 9.20
C SER A 361 23.26 14.54 10.62
N ASN A 362 22.16 15.23 10.95
CA ASN A 362 21.86 15.79 12.27
C ASN A 362 20.34 15.80 12.44
N GLY A 363 19.83 15.99 13.66
CA GLY A 363 18.40 15.82 13.87
C GLY A 363 17.55 16.95 13.30
N LEU A 364 18.04 18.19 13.16
CA LEU A 364 17.31 19.23 12.42
C LEU A 364 17.10 18.87 10.94
N THR A 365 18.11 18.32 10.28
CA THR A 365 17.98 17.81 8.89
C THR A 365 17.00 16.64 8.83
N GLY A 366 17.01 15.77 9.83
CA GLY A 366 16.02 14.71 9.88
C GLY A 366 14.59 15.22 10.13
N VAL A 367 14.40 16.25 10.97
CA VAL A 367 13.11 16.90 11.21
C VAL A 367 12.60 17.50 9.92
N LEU A 368 13.48 18.17 9.16
CA LEU A 368 13.14 18.70 7.84
C LEU A 368 12.70 17.59 6.87
N ALA A 369 13.45 16.48 6.79
CA ALA A 369 13.06 15.35 5.94
C ALA A 369 11.69 14.77 6.34
N MET A 370 11.44 14.65 7.64
CA MET A 370 10.15 14.22 8.17
C MET A 370 9.01 15.18 7.83
N ALA A 371 9.22 16.49 8.00
CA ALA A 371 8.23 17.51 7.65
C ALA A 371 7.90 17.49 6.16
N LEU A 372 8.93 17.42 5.29
CA LEU A 372 8.77 17.33 3.84
C LEU A 372 7.98 16.07 3.46
N PHE A 373 8.28 14.92 4.07
CA PHE A 373 7.57 13.68 3.77
C PHE A 373 6.11 13.68 4.26
N LEU A 374 5.86 14.06 5.52
CA LEU A 374 4.52 14.03 6.11
C LEU A 374 3.61 15.14 5.57
N GLY A 375 4.18 16.29 5.19
CA GLY A 375 3.45 17.39 4.58
C GLY A 375 3.21 17.23 3.07
N ALA A 376 3.85 16.25 2.42
CA ALA A 376 3.64 15.97 1.01
C ALA A 376 2.17 15.61 0.73
N THR A 377 1.55 16.26 -0.26
CA THR A 377 0.14 16.06 -0.66
C THR A 377 -0.25 14.58 -0.78
N GLN A 378 0.55 13.73 -1.44
CA GLN A 378 0.21 12.32 -1.57
C GLN A 378 0.29 11.56 -0.25
N THR A 379 1.28 11.86 0.60
CA THR A 379 1.34 11.29 1.96
C THR A 379 0.11 11.72 2.75
N LEU A 380 -0.29 12.98 2.69
CA LEU A 380 -1.51 13.46 3.35
C LEU A 380 -2.75 12.73 2.80
N LEU A 381 -2.95 12.64 1.49
CA LEU A 381 -4.14 11.98 0.94
C LEU A 381 -4.19 10.48 1.28
N ALA A 382 -3.09 9.78 1.08
CA ALA A 382 -3.02 8.32 1.23
C ALA A 382 -2.96 7.85 2.68
N SER A 383 -2.47 8.66 3.62
CA SER A 383 -2.36 8.28 5.05
C SER A 383 -3.69 8.17 5.78
N THR A 384 -4.79 8.56 5.15
CA THR A 384 -6.15 8.26 5.62
C THR A 384 -6.66 6.95 5.01
N ASP A 385 -6.31 6.64 3.76
CA ASP A 385 -6.93 5.50 3.08
C ASP A 385 -6.16 4.20 3.36
N MET A 386 -6.85 3.16 3.86
CA MET A 386 -6.24 1.86 4.16
C MET A 386 -5.98 1.03 2.90
N THR A 387 -5.01 1.44 2.08
CA THR A 387 -4.56 0.72 0.87
C THR A 387 -3.39 -0.23 1.13
N GLY A 388 -2.81 -0.17 2.34
CA GLY A 388 -1.58 -0.87 2.72
C GLY A 388 -0.29 -0.12 2.38
N ILE A 389 -0.35 0.98 1.62
CA ILE A 389 0.86 1.69 1.17
C ILE A 389 1.64 2.34 2.33
N ASN A 390 0.97 2.91 3.33
CA ASN A 390 1.65 3.54 4.46
C ASN A 390 2.33 2.49 5.37
N MET A 391 1.72 1.31 5.54
CA MET A 391 2.36 0.18 6.23
C MET A 391 3.60 -0.29 5.45
N THR A 392 3.47 -0.38 4.12
CA THR A 392 4.59 -0.71 3.22
C THR A 392 5.75 0.29 3.40
N THR A 393 5.46 1.59 3.40
CA THR A 393 6.46 2.65 3.61
C THR A 393 7.13 2.55 4.98
N ALA A 394 6.37 2.29 6.05
CA ALA A 394 6.92 2.16 7.40
C ALA A 394 7.89 0.98 7.50
N LEU A 395 7.51 -0.17 6.92
CA LEU A 395 8.34 -1.37 6.89
C LEU A 395 9.61 -1.19 6.04
N VAL A 396 9.50 -0.54 4.88
CA VAL A 396 10.65 -0.15 4.05
C VAL A 396 11.62 0.73 4.84
N LEU A 397 11.14 1.77 5.52
CA LEU A 397 12.01 2.64 6.31
C LEU A 397 12.57 1.93 7.53
N GLY A 398 11.84 0.96 8.11
CA GLY A 398 12.36 0.05 9.11
C GLY A 398 13.52 -0.78 8.58
N ALA A 399 13.40 -1.31 7.35
CA ALA A 399 14.45 -2.05 6.68
C ALA A 399 15.70 -1.17 6.41
N VAL A 400 15.49 0.06 5.92
CA VAL A 400 16.56 1.05 5.72
C VAL A 400 17.28 1.34 7.04
N LEU A 401 16.55 1.62 8.12
CA LEU A 401 17.15 1.86 9.43
C LEU A 401 17.91 0.63 9.95
N GLY A 402 17.37 -0.57 9.75
CA GLY A 402 18.02 -1.83 10.07
C GLY A 402 19.36 -1.99 9.34
N ALA A 403 19.39 -1.73 8.03
CA ALA A 403 20.58 -1.82 7.20
C ALA A 403 21.63 -0.78 7.62
N VAL A 404 21.22 0.47 7.86
CA VAL A 404 22.10 1.55 8.34
C VAL A 404 22.71 1.22 9.70
N LYS A 405 21.97 0.53 10.59
CA LYS A 405 22.47 0.06 11.90
C LYS A 405 23.24 -1.27 11.84
N GLY A 406 23.51 -1.82 10.65
CA GLY A 406 24.21 -3.10 10.48
C GLY A 406 23.40 -4.34 10.89
N ARG A 407 22.08 -4.20 11.10
CA ARG A 407 21.15 -5.29 11.45
C ARG A 407 20.57 -5.92 10.17
N TYR A 408 21.43 -6.48 9.34
CA TYR A 408 21.09 -6.88 7.97
C TYR A 408 19.98 -7.94 7.86
N VAL A 409 19.95 -8.96 8.74
CA VAL A 409 18.87 -9.96 8.74
C VAL A 409 17.52 -9.31 9.01
N LEU A 410 17.43 -8.48 10.05
CA LEU A 410 16.21 -7.73 10.38
C LEU A 410 15.81 -6.80 9.23
N ALA A 411 16.78 -6.16 8.58
CA ALA A 411 16.51 -5.34 7.40
C ALA A 411 15.89 -6.16 6.25
N GLY A 412 16.41 -7.35 6.00
CA GLY A 412 15.85 -8.29 5.02
C GLY A 412 14.42 -8.69 5.37
N VAL A 413 14.19 -9.11 6.62
CA VAL A 413 12.85 -9.49 7.11
C VAL A 413 11.87 -8.33 6.99
N LEU A 414 12.23 -7.11 7.40
CA LEU A 414 11.33 -5.95 7.29
C LEU A 414 11.02 -5.59 5.84
N LEU A 415 11.98 -5.73 4.92
CA LEU A 415 11.71 -5.53 3.50
C LEU A 415 10.80 -6.63 2.94
N GLY A 416 11.01 -7.89 3.32
CA GLY A 416 10.12 -9.01 2.96
C GLY A 416 8.69 -8.81 3.49
N MET A 417 8.56 -8.22 4.70
CA MET A 417 7.24 -7.86 5.22
C MET A 417 6.62 -6.76 4.37
N ALA A 418 7.42 -5.77 3.96
CA ALA A 418 6.95 -4.68 3.12
C ALA A 418 6.44 -5.19 1.77
N THR A 419 7.16 -6.09 1.09
CA THR A 419 6.73 -6.74 -0.16
C THR A 419 5.50 -7.63 0.04
N GLY A 420 5.44 -8.34 1.16
CA GLY A 420 4.27 -9.12 1.60
C GLY A 420 3.04 -8.29 1.97
N VAL A 421 3.19 -6.97 2.22
CA VAL A 421 2.06 -6.02 2.33
C VAL A 421 1.79 -5.35 0.98
N GLY A 422 2.82 -5.01 0.22
CA GLY A 422 2.71 -4.42 -1.10
C GLY A 422 3.94 -4.70 -1.93
N MET A 423 3.76 -5.49 -3.00
CA MET A 423 4.84 -5.87 -3.93
C MET A 423 5.59 -4.66 -4.52
N ILE A 424 4.97 -3.48 -4.51
CA ILE A 424 5.64 -2.23 -4.87
C ILE A 424 6.90 -1.95 -4.04
N ALA A 425 7.09 -2.52 -2.86
CA ALA A 425 8.34 -2.36 -2.11
C ALA A 425 9.55 -3.06 -2.75
N VAL A 426 9.35 -3.97 -3.72
CA VAL A 426 10.42 -4.84 -4.24
C VAL A 426 11.58 -4.06 -4.87
N TRP A 427 11.33 -2.85 -5.40
CA TRP A 427 12.39 -2.03 -6.00
C TRP A 427 13.42 -1.51 -4.98
N TRP A 428 13.10 -1.53 -3.69
CA TRP A 428 14.08 -1.23 -2.63
C TRP A 428 15.13 -2.33 -2.48
N PHE A 429 14.84 -3.56 -2.93
CA PHE A 429 15.76 -4.69 -2.83
C PHE A 429 17.13 -4.41 -3.47
N PRO A 430 17.24 -4.02 -4.76
CA PRO A 430 18.56 -3.74 -5.37
C PRO A 430 19.30 -2.58 -4.67
N ALA A 431 18.60 -1.53 -4.25
CA ALA A 431 19.23 -0.39 -3.56
C ALA A 431 19.84 -0.82 -2.20
N LEU A 432 19.09 -1.58 -1.40
CA LEU A 432 19.56 -2.09 -0.11
C LEU A 432 20.62 -3.18 -0.26
N LEU A 433 20.51 -4.03 -1.29
CA LEU A 433 21.52 -5.06 -1.59
C LEU A 433 22.88 -4.42 -1.90
N ILE A 434 22.91 -3.43 -2.81
CA ILE A 434 24.13 -2.69 -3.17
C ILE A 434 24.68 -1.96 -1.94
N TYR A 435 23.83 -1.34 -1.15
CA TYR A 435 24.24 -0.69 0.10
C TYR A 435 24.89 -1.68 1.09
N CYS A 436 24.28 -2.85 1.30
CA CYS A 436 24.83 -3.88 2.18
C CYS A 436 26.19 -4.39 1.71
N VAL A 437 26.37 -4.64 0.40
CA VAL A 437 27.67 -5.02 -0.17
C VAL A 437 28.72 -3.94 0.09
N ARG A 438 28.38 -2.67 -0.10
CA ARG A 438 29.33 -1.56 0.07
C ARG A 438 29.72 -1.29 1.51
N VAL A 439 28.76 -1.33 2.43
CA VAL A 439 29.00 -0.94 3.83
C VAL A 439 29.47 -2.13 4.68
N GLY A 440 28.96 -3.33 4.43
CA GLY A 440 29.23 -4.53 5.25
C GLY A 440 29.78 -5.73 4.49
N GLY A 441 30.08 -5.59 3.19
CA GLY A 441 30.62 -6.66 2.36
C GLY A 441 29.59 -7.74 1.97
N TRP A 442 30.07 -8.79 1.29
CA TRP A 442 29.22 -9.90 0.82
C TRP A 442 28.52 -10.66 1.96
N SER A 443 29.10 -10.73 3.15
CA SER A 443 28.46 -11.34 4.32
C SER A 443 27.22 -10.54 4.79
N ALA A 444 27.28 -9.20 4.77
CA ALA A 444 26.12 -8.37 5.06
C ALA A 444 25.01 -8.55 4.02
N CYS A 445 25.40 -8.57 2.74
CA CYS A 445 24.51 -8.85 1.62
C CYS A 445 23.81 -10.21 1.77
N GLY A 446 24.56 -11.29 2.06
CA GLY A 446 23.99 -12.62 2.27
C GLY A 446 23.02 -12.68 3.45
N ARG A 447 23.35 -12.03 4.57
CA ARG A 447 22.44 -11.94 5.74
C ARG A 447 21.16 -11.17 5.43
N PHE A 448 21.26 -10.07 4.69
CA PHE A 448 20.10 -9.31 4.22
C PHE A 448 19.23 -10.15 3.28
N ALA A 449 19.82 -10.75 2.25
CA ALA A 449 19.11 -11.59 1.29
C ALA A 449 18.45 -12.79 1.97
N ALA A 450 19.13 -13.46 2.90
CA ALA A 450 18.56 -14.57 3.67
C ALA A 450 17.31 -14.14 4.47
N GLY A 451 17.37 -12.99 5.17
CA GLY A 451 16.22 -12.47 5.91
C GLY A 451 15.04 -12.13 4.98
N PHE A 452 15.32 -11.54 3.81
CA PHE A 452 14.30 -11.22 2.80
C PHE A 452 13.64 -12.48 2.23
N PHE A 453 14.43 -13.40 1.68
CA PHE A 453 13.91 -14.58 1.02
C PHE A 453 13.25 -15.58 1.99
N ALA A 454 13.73 -15.69 3.23
CA ALA A 454 13.09 -16.54 4.23
C ALA A 454 11.64 -16.09 4.49
N LEU A 455 11.41 -14.78 4.61
CA LEU A 455 10.07 -14.26 4.82
C LEU A 455 9.22 -14.30 3.55
N GLU A 456 9.79 -13.95 2.39
CA GLU A 456 9.07 -14.05 1.11
C GLU A 456 8.62 -15.49 0.84
N LEU A 457 9.47 -16.48 1.11
CA LEU A 457 9.12 -17.89 1.03
C LEU A 457 7.99 -18.25 1.98
N LEU A 458 8.01 -17.73 3.21
CA LEU A 458 6.94 -17.97 4.18
C LEU A 458 5.61 -17.34 3.72
N VAL A 459 5.62 -16.09 3.25
CA VAL A 459 4.42 -15.35 2.86
C VAL A 459 3.85 -15.86 1.54
N HIS A 460 4.69 -15.98 0.51
CA HIS A 460 4.26 -16.41 -0.82
C HIS A 460 4.07 -17.93 -0.89
N GLY A 461 4.95 -18.71 -0.25
CA GLY A 461 4.78 -20.15 -0.11
C GLY A 461 3.55 -20.49 0.73
N GLY A 462 3.33 -19.82 1.86
CA GLY A 462 2.10 -19.97 2.64
C GLY A 462 0.85 -19.58 1.85
N GLY A 463 0.88 -18.47 1.11
CA GLY A 463 -0.21 -18.07 0.23
C GLY A 463 -0.52 -19.12 -0.85
N LEU A 464 0.52 -19.69 -1.47
CA LEU A 464 0.37 -20.75 -2.48
C LEU A 464 -0.16 -22.05 -1.86
N LEU A 465 0.31 -22.44 -0.67
CA LEU A 465 -0.18 -23.62 0.05
C LEU A 465 -1.66 -23.47 0.45
N LEU A 466 -2.07 -22.28 0.89
CA LEU A 466 -3.44 -22.01 1.34
C LEU A 466 -4.43 -21.81 0.18
N GLY A 467 -4.00 -21.13 -0.89
CA GLY A 467 -4.88 -20.68 -1.97
C GLY A 467 -4.65 -21.33 -3.34
N GLY A 468 -3.59 -22.10 -3.51
CA GLY A 468 -3.24 -22.76 -4.78
C GLY A 468 -3.23 -21.79 -5.97
N GLU A 469 -3.96 -22.14 -7.03
CA GLU A 469 -4.06 -21.31 -8.23
C GLU A 469 -4.78 -19.98 -7.98
N ALA A 470 -5.78 -19.94 -7.07
CA ALA A 470 -6.50 -18.71 -6.77
C ALA A 470 -5.59 -17.64 -6.16
N TYR A 471 -4.55 -18.06 -5.43
CA TYR A 471 -3.50 -17.18 -4.95
C TYR A 471 -2.66 -16.59 -6.10
N MET A 472 -2.22 -17.44 -7.04
CA MET A 472 -1.46 -17.00 -8.21
C MET A 472 -2.25 -16.05 -9.10
N ASP A 473 -3.55 -16.32 -9.27
CA ASP A 473 -4.49 -15.46 -9.99
C ASP A 473 -4.61 -14.09 -9.32
N GLY A 474 -4.88 -14.07 -8.02
CA GLY A 474 -5.09 -12.84 -7.26
C GLY A 474 -3.84 -11.97 -7.18
N VAL A 475 -2.69 -12.55 -6.87
CA VAL A 475 -1.48 -11.78 -6.55
C VAL A 475 -0.63 -11.48 -7.78
N PHE A 476 -0.41 -12.46 -8.66
CA PHE A 476 0.55 -12.31 -9.77
C PHE A 476 -0.14 -12.10 -11.11
N ARG A 477 -1.02 -13.01 -11.54
CA ARG A 477 -1.65 -12.93 -12.87
C ARG A 477 -2.51 -11.68 -13.00
N PHE A 478 -3.26 -11.30 -11.97
CA PHE A 478 -4.06 -10.08 -11.97
C PHE A 478 -3.26 -8.83 -12.31
N HIS A 479 -2.10 -8.67 -11.68
CA HIS A 479 -1.23 -7.53 -11.96
C HIS A 479 -0.54 -7.63 -13.33
N GLY A 480 -0.16 -8.84 -13.76
CA GLY A 480 0.44 -9.10 -15.07
C GLY A 480 -0.54 -8.99 -16.26
N LEU A 481 -1.84 -9.09 -16.03
CA LEU A 481 -2.90 -9.00 -17.05
C LEU A 481 -3.52 -7.60 -17.15
N LYS A 482 -3.17 -6.67 -16.25
CA LYS A 482 -3.65 -5.28 -16.37
C LYS A 482 -3.17 -4.67 -17.67
N ALA A 483 -4.11 -4.11 -18.43
CA ALA A 483 -3.80 -3.28 -19.57
C ALA A 483 -3.02 -2.04 -19.11
N PRO A 484 -2.01 -1.59 -19.88
CA PRO A 484 -1.32 -0.36 -19.55
C PRO A 484 -2.27 0.84 -19.61
N ALA A 485 -2.11 1.76 -18.65
CA ALA A 485 -2.93 2.98 -18.60
C ALA A 485 -2.61 3.92 -19.77
N ASN A 486 -1.39 3.87 -20.28
CA ASN A 486 -0.96 4.57 -21.50
C ASN A 486 -0.55 3.52 -22.55
N PRO A 487 -1.15 3.51 -23.75
CA PRO A 487 -0.83 2.53 -24.80
C PRO A 487 0.64 2.58 -25.24
N GLY A 488 1.38 3.67 -24.99
CA GLY A 488 2.80 3.77 -25.28
C GLY A 488 3.71 2.94 -24.34
N TYR A 489 3.18 2.37 -23.25
CA TYR A 489 3.98 1.51 -22.39
C TYR A 489 4.26 0.17 -23.06
N GLU A 490 5.54 -0.10 -23.27
CA GLU A 490 6.00 -1.40 -23.71
C GLU A 490 5.89 -2.43 -22.59
N ASN A 491 5.44 -3.62 -22.95
CA ASN A 491 5.26 -4.70 -21.98
C ASN A 491 6.57 -5.46 -21.77
N PHE A 492 7.15 -5.30 -20.58
CA PHE A 492 8.35 -6.03 -20.18
C PHE A 492 8.16 -7.56 -20.11
N GLY A 493 6.92 -8.02 -19.96
CA GLY A 493 6.63 -9.41 -19.62
C GLY A 493 7.35 -9.82 -18.33
N MET A 494 7.77 -11.08 -18.23
CA MET A 494 8.65 -11.57 -17.16
C MET A 494 10.15 -11.51 -17.53
N ASN A 495 10.51 -10.86 -18.64
CA ASN A 495 11.90 -10.84 -19.12
C ASN A 495 12.64 -9.58 -18.61
N PRO A 496 13.62 -9.72 -17.69
CA PRO A 496 14.35 -8.59 -17.13
C PRO A 496 15.23 -7.85 -18.16
N PHE A 497 15.65 -8.51 -19.25
CA PHE A 497 16.43 -7.85 -20.32
C PHE A 497 15.54 -6.93 -21.16
N LYS A 498 14.31 -7.36 -21.45
CA LYS A 498 13.30 -6.46 -22.05
C LYS A 498 13.00 -5.29 -21.12
N ALA A 499 13.00 -5.53 -19.81
CA ALA A 499 12.89 -4.47 -18.81
C ALA A 499 13.95 -3.38 -18.98
N LEU A 500 15.22 -3.77 -19.15
CA LEU A 500 16.30 -2.82 -19.37
C LEU A 500 16.23 -2.14 -20.75
N LEU A 501 15.89 -2.89 -21.80
CA LEU A 501 15.82 -2.37 -23.17
C LEU A 501 14.72 -1.32 -23.35
N PHE A 502 13.54 -1.56 -22.78
CA PHE A 502 12.40 -0.65 -22.91
C PHE A 502 12.34 0.43 -21.81
N LEU A 503 13.24 0.38 -20.83
CA LEU A 503 13.25 1.35 -19.73
C LEU A 503 13.32 2.81 -20.20
N PRO A 504 14.16 3.19 -21.19
CA PRO A 504 14.21 4.57 -21.67
C PRO A 504 12.88 5.05 -22.27
N GLY A 505 12.27 4.25 -23.15
CA GLY A 505 10.97 4.57 -23.76
C GLY A 505 9.86 4.66 -22.71
N ASN A 506 9.81 3.71 -21.78
CA ASN A 506 8.81 3.72 -20.71
C ASN A 506 9.04 4.84 -19.68
N LEU A 507 10.28 5.33 -19.53
CA LEU A 507 10.60 6.51 -18.75
C LEU A 507 10.08 7.77 -19.45
N GLU A 508 10.24 7.90 -20.76
CA GLU A 508 9.63 8.98 -21.53
C GLU A 508 8.10 8.98 -21.40
N VAL A 509 7.47 7.81 -21.54
CA VAL A 509 6.02 7.63 -21.36
C VAL A 509 5.60 8.00 -19.93
N LEU A 510 6.38 7.61 -18.91
CA LEU A 510 6.16 8.03 -17.52
C LEU A 510 6.17 9.54 -17.41
N LEU A 511 7.24 10.20 -17.84
CA LEU A 511 7.46 11.64 -17.69
C LEU A 511 6.42 12.47 -18.46
N THR A 512 5.85 11.93 -19.54
CA THR A 512 4.81 12.59 -20.34
C THR A 512 3.38 12.22 -19.92
N SER A 513 3.20 11.20 -19.09
CA SER A 513 1.89 10.71 -18.64
C SER A 513 1.10 11.74 -17.83
N THR A 514 -0.24 11.62 -17.87
CA THR A 514 -1.13 12.43 -17.03
C THR A 514 -0.93 12.16 -15.54
N GLY A 515 -0.58 10.93 -15.17
CA GLY A 515 -0.24 10.54 -13.79
C GLY A 515 0.99 11.28 -13.28
N PHE A 516 2.10 11.26 -14.02
CA PHE A 516 3.30 12.00 -13.62
C PHE A 516 3.08 13.52 -13.66
N LYS A 517 2.34 14.05 -14.63
CA LYS A 517 1.93 15.47 -14.64
C LYS A 517 1.15 15.84 -13.38
N LYS A 518 0.33 14.94 -12.83
CA LYS A 518 -0.36 15.11 -11.55
C LYS A 518 0.57 15.12 -10.37
N VAL A 519 1.59 14.25 -10.38
CA VAL A 519 2.63 14.26 -9.36
C VAL A 519 3.41 15.57 -9.43
N MET A 520 3.81 16.02 -10.62
CA MET A 520 4.45 17.33 -10.82
C MET A 520 3.55 18.51 -10.45
N TYR A 521 2.23 18.38 -10.56
CA TYR A 521 1.33 19.42 -10.06
C TYR A 521 1.40 19.55 -8.54
N TYR A 522 1.38 18.41 -7.84
CA TYR A 522 1.39 18.40 -6.37
C TYR A 522 2.78 18.51 -5.76
N HIS A 523 3.81 18.13 -6.51
CA HIS A 523 5.19 17.97 -6.03
C HIS A 523 6.24 18.60 -6.96
N GLY A 524 5.80 19.48 -7.86
CA GLY A 524 6.66 20.01 -8.92
C GLY A 524 7.83 20.80 -8.36
N MET A 525 7.65 21.44 -7.20
CA MET A 525 8.74 22.15 -6.57
C MET A 525 9.70 21.23 -5.83
N GLU A 526 9.22 20.21 -5.09
CA GLU A 526 10.09 19.19 -4.49
C GLU A 526 10.92 18.49 -5.57
N LEU A 527 10.28 18.05 -6.65
CA LEU A 527 10.95 17.33 -7.73
C LEU A 527 11.86 18.25 -8.56
N GLY A 528 11.43 19.48 -8.81
CA GLY A 528 12.24 20.50 -9.49
C GLY A 528 13.49 20.87 -8.69
N LEU A 529 13.36 21.09 -7.38
CA LEU A 529 14.50 21.33 -6.49
C LEU A 529 15.39 20.10 -6.37
N LEU A 530 14.80 18.90 -6.38
CA LEU A 530 15.57 17.66 -6.32
C LEU A 530 16.48 17.51 -7.55
N VAL A 531 15.92 17.66 -8.75
CA VAL A 531 16.63 17.46 -10.01
C VAL A 531 17.53 18.65 -10.35
N GLY A 532 17.04 19.87 -10.16
CA GLY A 532 17.76 21.10 -10.54
C GLY A 532 18.83 21.54 -9.55
N VAL A 533 18.68 21.20 -8.26
CA VAL A 533 19.57 21.70 -7.20
C VAL A 533 20.19 20.57 -6.40
N ALA A 534 19.38 19.72 -5.78
CA ALA A 534 19.88 18.76 -4.79
C ALA A 534 20.81 17.71 -5.40
N ILE A 535 20.40 17.03 -6.49
CA ILE A 535 21.22 16.00 -7.14
C ILE A 535 22.53 16.59 -7.68
N PRO A 536 22.54 17.69 -8.47
CA PRO A 536 23.78 18.32 -8.91
C PRO A 536 24.68 18.75 -7.76
N TRP A 537 24.10 19.35 -6.71
CA TRP A 537 24.86 19.81 -5.54
C TRP A 537 25.50 18.65 -4.77
N LEU A 538 24.73 17.58 -4.54
CA LEU A 538 25.22 16.37 -3.88
C LEU A 538 26.31 15.70 -4.72
N ALA A 539 26.17 15.65 -6.04
CA ALA A 539 27.20 15.12 -6.94
C ALA A 539 28.50 15.94 -6.91
N LEU A 540 28.40 17.28 -6.92
CA LEU A 540 29.54 18.19 -6.83
C LEU A 540 30.26 18.07 -5.48
N THR A 541 29.51 18.05 -4.38
CA THR A 541 30.06 17.93 -3.03
C THR A 541 30.65 16.55 -2.77
N TRP A 542 30.03 15.48 -3.28
CA TRP A 542 30.56 14.11 -3.23
C TRP A 542 31.93 13.99 -3.90
N ARG A 543 32.11 14.59 -5.08
CA ARG A 543 33.41 14.63 -5.77
C ARG A 543 34.49 15.36 -4.97
N ARG A 544 34.13 16.45 -4.28
CA ARG A 544 35.06 17.21 -3.43
C ARG A 544 35.43 16.45 -2.16
N GLN A 545 34.44 15.84 -1.50
CA GLN A 545 34.62 15.15 -0.22
C GLN A 545 35.41 13.84 -0.30
N ARG A 546 35.45 13.17 -1.45
CA ARG A 546 36.35 12.02 -1.65
C ARG A 546 37.83 12.32 -1.38
N LYS A 547 38.23 13.60 -1.40
CA LYS A 547 39.61 14.02 -1.12
C LYS A 547 39.85 14.37 0.35
N THR A 548 38.82 14.51 1.19
CA THR A 548 38.95 15.08 2.54
C THR A 548 38.35 14.19 3.65
N THR A 549 39.24 13.52 4.39
CA THR A 549 39.10 12.95 5.76
C THR A 549 37.94 11.98 6.09
N LYS A 550 38.18 11.05 7.04
CA LYS A 550 37.26 9.97 7.47
C LYS A 550 35.85 10.41 7.90
N GLN A 551 35.68 11.64 8.40
CA GLN A 551 34.40 12.10 8.97
C GLN A 551 33.32 12.39 7.92
N THR A 552 33.69 12.58 6.64
CA THR A 552 32.74 12.73 5.52
C THR A 552 32.16 11.40 5.04
N ALA A 553 32.71 10.25 5.47
CA ALA A 553 32.32 8.94 4.97
C ALA A 553 30.87 8.58 5.29
N VAL A 554 30.37 8.91 6.48
CA VAL A 554 29.01 8.55 6.93
C VAL A 554 27.94 9.30 6.12
N THR A 555 28.12 10.60 5.91
CA THR A 555 27.18 11.43 5.12
C THR A 555 27.13 10.96 3.66
N ASN A 556 28.28 10.58 3.09
CA ASN A 556 28.38 10.11 1.71
C ASN A 556 27.65 8.77 1.50
N GLN A 557 27.75 7.84 2.45
CA GLN A 557 27.02 6.57 2.37
C GLN A 557 25.49 6.76 2.41
N GLY A 558 25.01 7.75 3.18
CA GLY A 558 23.59 8.08 3.22
C GLY A 558 23.06 8.62 1.90
N VAL A 559 23.76 9.60 1.32
CA VAL A 559 23.40 10.20 0.01
C VAL A 559 23.38 9.14 -1.09
N GLU A 560 24.37 8.26 -1.11
CA GLU A 560 24.46 7.18 -2.09
C GLU A 560 23.26 6.22 -2.00
N LEU A 561 22.87 5.80 -0.79
CA LEU A 561 21.70 4.94 -0.59
C LEU A 561 20.42 5.59 -1.15
N TRP A 562 20.16 6.85 -0.80
CA TRP A 562 18.96 7.54 -1.27
C TRP A 562 18.99 7.78 -2.78
N PHE A 563 20.16 8.05 -3.36
CA PHE A 563 20.28 8.17 -4.81
C PHE A 563 20.03 6.82 -5.54
N LEU A 564 20.58 5.72 -5.03
CA LEU A 564 20.31 4.38 -5.55
C LEU A 564 18.82 4.04 -5.47
N ALA A 565 18.19 4.34 -4.33
CA ALA A 565 16.75 4.19 -4.15
C ALA A 565 15.95 5.06 -5.13
N PHE A 566 16.37 6.31 -5.35
CA PHE A 566 15.72 7.21 -6.31
C PHE A 566 15.75 6.64 -7.73
N CYS A 567 16.91 6.18 -8.18
CA CYS A 567 17.06 5.55 -9.50
C CYS A 567 16.24 4.26 -9.62
N ALA A 568 16.31 3.38 -8.61
CA ALA A 568 15.55 2.13 -8.60
C ALA A 568 14.03 2.37 -8.58
N GLY A 569 13.58 3.35 -7.80
CA GLY A 569 12.18 3.74 -7.73
C GLY A 569 11.67 4.36 -9.03
N LEU A 570 12.45 5.24 -9.68
CA LEU A 570 12.08 5.76 -11.01
C LEU A 570 12.02 4.66 -12.06
N ALA A 571 13.01 3.76 -12.06
CA ALA A 571 13.01 2.63 -12.97
C ALA A 571 11.79 1.73 -12.74
N PHE A 572 11.43 1.49 -11.47
CA PHE A 572 10.23 0.75 -11.12
C PHE A 572 8.94 1.47 -11.55
N MET A 573 8.84 2.78 -11.34
CA MET A 573 7.66 3.56 -11.75
C MET A 573 7.51 3.60 -13.28
N ALA A 574 8.61 3.62 -14.02
CA ALA A 574 8.62 3.41 -15.47
C ALA A 574 8.28 1.96 -15.83
N SER A 575 8.53 1.01 -14.92
CA SER A 575 8.26 -0.41 -15.18
C SER A 575 6.78 -0.82 -15.05
N ILE A 576 6.00 -0.06 -14.28
CA ILE A 576 4.62 -0.43 -13.97
C ILE A 576 3.64 0.08 -15.03
N ARG A 577 2.81 -0.85 -15.51
CA ARG A 577 1.79 -0.58 -16.54
C ARG A 577 0.73 0.42 -16.12
N GLU A 578 0.46 0.50 -14.81
CA GLU A 578 -0.56 1.37 -14.26
C GLU A 578 -0.04 2.03 -13.00
N GLN A 579 -0.06 3.36 -13.01
CA GLN A 579 0.39 4.19 -11.92
C GLN A 579 -0.81 4.73 -11.15
N TYR A 580 -0.72 4.62 -9.84
CA TYR A 580 -1.67 5.23 -8.92
C TYR A 580 -0.92 6.30 -8.13
N ASP A 581 -1.60 7.39 -7.82
CA ASP A 581 -1.00 8.53 -7.14
C ASP A 581 -0.37 8.14 -5.78
N PHE A 582 -0.98 7.19 -5.07
CA PHE A 582 -0.49 6.74 -3.78
C PHE A 582 0.80 5.90 -3.87
N TYR A 583 1.18 5.37 -5.04
CA TYR A 583 2.46 4.65 -5.20
C TYR A 583 3.67 5.54 -4.90
N TRP A 584 3.53 6.84 -5.10
CA TRP A 584 4.55 7.82 -4.78
C TRP A 584 4.83 7.92 -3.27
N VAL A 585 3.93 7.47 -2.39
CA VAL A 585 4.13 7.51 -0.93
C VAL A 585 5.33 6.66 -0.47
N VAL A 586 5.68 5.59 -1.19
CA VAL A 586 6.90 4.79 -0.91
C VAL A 586 8.15 5.46 -1.49
N PHE A 587 7.98 6.34 -2.48
CA PHE A 587 9.06 7.07 -3.15
C PHE A 587 9.40 8.41 -2.47
N LEU A 588 8.39 9.11 -1.93
CA LEU A 588 8.53 10.43 -1.31
C LEU A 588 9.54 10.51 -0.15
N PRO A 589 9.74 9.48 0.70
CA PRO A 589 10.81 9.50 1.70
C PRO A 589 12.20 9.72 1.09
N VAL A 590 12.43 9.19 -0.12
CA VAL A 590 13.69 9.35 -0.85
C VAL A 590 13.89 10.80 -1.27
N VAL A 591 12.86 11.40 -1.87
CA VAL A 591 12.84 12.81 -2.29
C VAL A 591 13.08 13.71 -1.09
N ALA A 592 12.34 13.49 0.00
CA ALA A 592 12.43 14.26 1.23
C ALA A 592 13.82 14.16 1.88
N ALA A 593 14.42 12.96 1.94
CA ALA A 593 15.77 12.77 2.46
C ALA A 593 16.82 13.51 1.63
N LEU A 594 16.78 13.38 0.29
CA LEU A 594 17.74 14.03 -0.61
C LEU A 594 17.65 15.56 -0.53
N LEU A 595 16.43 16.12 -0.51
CA LEU A 595 16.21 17.56 -0.36
C LEU A 595 16.74 18.07 0.99
N ALA A 596 16.46 17.37 2.09
CA ALA A 596 16.95 17.77 3.41
C ALA A 596 18.49 17.71 3.49
N LEU A 597 19.11 16.64 2.98
CA LEU A 597 20.57 16.49 2.95
C LEU A 597 21.24 17.56 2.08
N ALA A 598 20.66 17.87 0.92
CA ALA A 598 21.15 18.95 0.06
C ALA A 598 21.01 20.31 0.72
N GLY A 599 19.86 20.61 1.33
CA GLY A 599 19.62 21.84 2.08
C GLY A 599 20.67 22.05 3.16
N ARG A 600 20.96 21.02 3.98
CA ARG A 600 22.05 21.11 4.96
C ARG A 600 23.40 21.38 4.31
N SER A 601 23.74 20.64 3.25
CA SER A 601 25.03 20.77 2.57
C SER A 601 25.24 22.19 2.02
N ILE A 602 24.19 22.78 1.44
CA ILE A 602 24.14 24.17 0.97
C ILE A 602 24.35 25.13 2.14
N THR A 603 23.54 25.02 3.19
CA THR A 603 23.61 25.93 4.35
C THR A 603 24.97 25.87 5.04
N HIS A 604 25.54 24.66 5.20
CA HIS A 604 26.88 24.49 5.75
C HIS A 604 27.96 25.11 4.86
N HIS A 605 27.86 24.95 3.53
CA HIS A 605 28.81 25.55 2.61
C HIS A 605 28.83 27.09 2.69
N PHE A 606 27.66 27.70 2.90
CA PHE A 606 27.52 29.16 2.91
C PHE A 606 27.60 29.80 4.30
N ALA A 607 27.45 29.04 5.40
CA ALA A 607 27.47 29.56 6.77
C ALA A 607 28.77 30.33 7.12
N HIS A 608 29.89 30.01 6.47
CA HIS A 608 31.19 30.63 6.73
C HIS A 608 31.50 31.85 5.84
N GLN A 609 30.59 32.28 4.96
CA GLN A 609 30.83 33.39 4.03
C GLN A 609 29.73 34.45 4.18
N THR A 610 30.07 35.61 4.75
CA THR A 610 29.14 36.64 5.28
C THR A 610 28.06 37.12 4.30
N PRO A 611 28.34 37.50 3.03
CA PRO A 611 27.29 37.84 2.06
C PRO A 611 26.51 36.63 1.54
N ARG A 612 27.04 35.41 1.69
CA ARG A 612 26.39 34.17 1.22
C ARG A 612 25.52 33.49 2.29
N ARG A 613 25.56 33.95 3.55
CA ARG A 613 24.60 33.54 4.59
C ARG A 613 23.16 33.83 4.20
N VAL A 614 22.91 35.00 3.61
CA VAL A 614 21.60 35.38 3.07
C VAL A 614 21.17 34.41 1.98
N LEU A 615 22.07 34.03 1.07
CA LEU A 615 21.80 33.04 0.04
C LEU A 615 21.46 31.66 0.61
N GLY A 616 22.17 31.21 1.66
CA GLY A 616 21.87 29.95 2.35
C GLY A 616 20.50 29.97 3.05
N MET A 617 20.13 31.09 3.67
CA MET A 617 18.80 31.27 4.27
C MET A 617 17.70 31.34 3.21
N VAL A 618 17.93 32.03 2.09
CA VAL A 618 16.99 32.10 0.95
C VAL A 618 16.80 30.71 0.33
N LEU A 619 17.88 29.93 0.12
CA LEU A 619 17.77 28.57 -0.41
C LEU A 619 17.07 27.62 0.58
N THR A 620 17.31 27.78 1.88
CA THR A 620 16.58 27.02 2.91
C THR A 620 15.10 27.42 2.95
N ALA A 621 14.80 28.71 2.84
CA ALA A 621 13.43 29.21 2.74
C ALA A 621 12.75 28.71 1.46
N LEU A 622 13.44 28.64 0.33
CA LEU A 622 12.92 28.05 -0.92
C LEU A 622 12.66 26.55 -0.79
N LEU A 623 13.51 25.82 -0.06
CA LEU A 623 13.26 24.41 0.29
C LEU A 623 12.09 24.23 1.26
N LEU A 624 11.86 25.18 2.15
CA LEU A 624 10.66 25.23 3.00
C LEU A 624 9.42 25.66 2.21
N CYS A 625 9.58 26.49 1.19
CA CYS A 625 8.51 26.80 0.26
C CYS A 625 8.07 25.55 -0.50
N ALA A 626 8.79 24.42 -0.49
CA ALA A 626 8.45 23.19 -1.22
C ALA A 626 7.06 22.61 -0.89
N PHE A 627 6.40 23.11 0.16
CA PHE A 627 4.96 22.88 0.43
C PHE A 627 4.00 23.70 -0.44
N MET A 628 4.51 24.61 -1.26
CA MET A 628 3.75 25.41 -2.22
C MET A 628 3.66 24.66 -3.55
N PRO A 629 2.46 24.49 -4.12
CA PRO A 629 2.30 23.82 -5.39
C PRO A 629 2.87 24.70 -6.52
N SER A 630 3.30 24.08 -7.62
CA SER A 630 3.88 24.81 -8.74
C SER A 630 2.80 25.35 -9.70
N ASN A 631 2.84 26.66 -10.00
CA ASN A 631 1.96 27.34 -10.96
C ASN A 631 2.01 26.77 -12.39
N THR A 632 3.09 26.06 -12.74
CA THR A 632 3.32 25.56 -14.10
C THR A 632 2.38 24.42 -14.53
N ALA A 633 1.58 23.87 -13.60
CA ALA A 633 0.76 22.70 -13.85
C ALA A 633 -0.75 22.95 -13.91
N THR A 634 -1.22 24.16 -13.57
CA THR A 634 -2.65 24.53 -13.69
C THR A 634 -3.13 24.48 -15.14
N THR A 635 -2.27 24.77 -16.11
CA THR A 635 -2.55 24.65 -17.56
C THR A 635 -2.71 23.21 -18.06
N ARG A 636 -2.36 22.19 -17.26
CA ARG A 636 -2.26 20.79 -17.73
C ARG A 636 -3.43 19.89 -17.31
N PHE A 637 -4.27 20.33 -16.37
CA PHE A 637 -5.47 19.59 -15.99
C PHE A 637 -6.68 20.11 -16.76
N ALA A 638 -7.06 19.44 -17.84
CA ALA A 638 -8.17 19.89 -18.68
C ALA A 638 -9.46 20.20 -17.89
N SER A 639 -9.75 19.46 -16.81
CA SER A 639 -10.89 19.77 -15.94
C SER A 639 -10.68 20.99 -15.03
N GLU A 640 -9.47 21.22 -14.51
CA GLU A 640 -9.17 22.42 -13.72
C GLU A 640 -9.07 23.66 -14.61
N VAL A 641 -8.60 23.51 -15.86
CA VAL A 641 -8.57 24.59 -16.87
C VAL A 641 -9.99 24.93 -17.33
N LYS A 642 -10.79 23.91 -17.67
CA LYS A 642 -12.15 24.10 -18.18
C LYS A 642 -13.05 24.81 -17.18
N ASP A 643 -12.89 24.50 -15.90
CA ASP A 643 -13.67 25.08 -14.81
C ASP A 643 -12.89 26.21 -14.09
N ALA A 644 -11.78 26.72 -14.64
CA ALA A 644 -10.95 27.72 -13.97
C ALA A 644 -11.75 28.98 -13.59
N GLY A 645 -11.52 29.50 -12.38
CA GLY A 645 -12.26 30.63 -11.80
C GLY A 645 -13.60 30.25 -11.17
N LYS A 646 -14.09 29.02 -11.35
CA LYS A 646 -15.31 28.54 -10.68
C LYS A 646 -15.06 28.41 -9.17
N VAL A 647 -15.86 29.09 -8.38
CA VAL A 647 -15.86 28.96 -6.92
C VAL A 647 -16.67 27.73 -6.52
N ILE A 648 -16.05 26.81 -5.80
CA ILE A 648 -16.69 25.67 -5.16
C ILE A 648 -16.77 25.96 -3.66
N HIS A 649 -17.97 26.16 -3.16
CA HIS A 649 -18.23 26.21 -1.73
C HIS A 649 -18.21 24.79 -1.13
N LEU A 650 -17.50 24.63 -0.03
CA LEU A 650 -17.26 23.39 0.68
C LEU A 650 -17.67 23.57 2.13
N ASP A 651 -18.62 22.75 2.58
CA ASP A 651 -19.08 22.77 3.96
C ASP A 651 -18.11 22.01 4.85
N TRP A 652 -17.76 22.60 5.99
CA TRP A 652 -17.05 21.87 7.03
C TRP A 652 -17.99 20.84 7.65
N ARG A 653 -17.53 19.59 7.72
CA ARG A 653 -18.23 18.50 8.40
C ARG A 653 -17.35 17.98 9.53
N SER A 654 -17.87 18.00 10.75
CA SER A 654 -17.16 17.46 11.91
C SER A 654 -16.97 15.95 11.76
N SER A 655 -15.75 15.48 12.05
CA SER A 655 -15.48 14.09 12.42
C SER A 655 -15.95 13.89 13.86
N ALA A 656 -17.14 13.31 14.05
CA ALA A 656 -17.49 12.71 15.35
C ALA A 656 -16.36 11.76 15.74
N PRO A 657 -15.86 11.66 17.00
CA PRO A 657 -16.48 12.16 18.22
C PRO A 657 -15.89 13.44 18.84
N ALA A 658 -14.79 14.03 18.34
CA ALA A 658 -14.16 15.19 19.02
C ALA A 658 -14.39 16.51 18.27
N THR A 659 -15.58 17.09 18.47
CA THR A 659 -16.00 18.36 17.86
C THR A 659 -15.05 19.53 18.18
N GLY A 660 -14.42 19.54 19.37
CA GLY A 660 -13.48 20.60 19.76
C GLY A 660 -12.20 20.64 18.92
N ILE A 661 -11.62 19.48 18.62
CA ILE A 661 -10.42 19.37 17.76
C ILE A 661 -10.78 19.79 16.32
N ASP A 662 -12.01 19.49 15.89
CA ASP A 662 -12.49 19.87 14.57
C ASP A 662 -12.61 21.38 14.41
N GLY A 663 -13.20 22.07 15.39
CA GLY A 663 -13.30 23.53 15.37
C GLY A 663 -11.92 24.18 15.26
N PHE A 664 -10.96 23.71 16.06
CA PHE A 664 -9.57 24.17 16.02
C PHE A 664 -8.87 23.90 14.68
N THR A 665 -9.04 22.70 14.13
CA THR A 665 -8.46 22.32 12.83
C THR A 665 -9.08 23.14 11.70
N ALA A 666 -10.40 23.37 11.75
CA ALA A 666 -11.12 24.19 10.78
C ALA A 666 -10.60 25.63 10.79
N SER A 667 -10.47 26.24 11.96
CA SER A 667 -10.03 27.63 12.08
C SER A 667 -8.60 27.85 11.59
N LEU A 668 -7.73 26.86 11.73
CA LEU A 668 -6.33 26.97 11.31
C LEU A 668 -6.12 26.62 9.83
N PHE A 669 -6.82 25.61 9.34
CA PHE A 669 -6.43 24.93 8.10
C PHE A 669 -7.55 24.83 7.07
N PHE A 670 -8.79 25.23 7.36
CA PHE A 670 -9.88 25.10 6.39
C PHE A 670 -10.24 26.43 5.73
N LYS A 671 -10.47 26.36 4.42
CA LYS A 671 -11.08 27.44 3.65
C LYS A 671 -12.42 26.93 3.10
N PRO A 672 -13.53 27.66 3.28
CA PRO A 672 -14.85 27.25 2.80
C PRO A 672 -14.96 27.33 1.28
N GLU A 673 -14.05 28.04 0.61
CA GLU A 673 -14.11 28.27 -0.83
C GLU A 673 -12.85 27.76 -1.50
N ARG A 674 -13.07 27.07 -2.62
CA ARG A 674 -12.03 26.61 -3.54
C ARG A 674 -12.29 27.25 -4.90
N VAL A 675 -11.38 28.10 -5.34
CA VAL A 675 -11.39 28.61 -6.72
C VAL A 675 -10.66 27.60 -7.60
N VAL A 676 -11.39 26.96 -8.50
CA VAL A 676 -10.82 25.98 -9.43
C VAL A 676 -9.74 26.65 -10.28
N GLY A 677 -8.59 25.98 -10.44
CA GLY A 677 -7.45 26.51 -11.18
C GLY A 677 -6.47 27.38 -10.36
N GLU A 678 -6.82 27.81 -9.15
CA GLU A 678 -5.85 28.45 -8.25
C GLU A 678 -4.90 27.42 -7.60
N LEU A 679 -3.74 27.90 -7.13
CA LEU A 679 -2.81 27.04 -6.40
C LEU A 679 -3.33 26.77 -4.98
N GLU A 680 -3.39 25.50 -4.64
CA GLU A 680 -3.95 25.01 -3.38
C GLU A 680 -2.85 24.33 -2.59
N THR A 681 -2.58 24.78 -1.36
CA THR A 681 -1.61 24.09 -0.51
C THR A 681 -2.00 22.62 -0.30
N SER A 682 -1.01 21.75 -0.05
CA SER A 682 -1.23 20.33 0.22
C SER A 682 -2.26 20.09 1.32
N VAL A 683 -2.28 20.96 2.33
CA VAL A 683 -3.21 20.93 3.47
C VAL A 683 -4.65 21.21 3.03
N PHE A 684 -4.88 22.29 2.27
CA PHE A 684 -6.22 22.62 1.78
C PHE A 684 -6.75 21.53 0.86
N ARG A 685 -5.92 21.05 -0.07
CA ARG A 685 -6.28 19.96 -0.97
C ARG A 685 -6.69 18.70 -0.21
N TYR A 686 -5.90 18.33 0.79
CA TYR A 686 -6.19 17.19 1.64
C TYR A 686 -7.53 17.35 2.38
N LEU A 687 -7.74 18.47 3.05
CA LEU A 687 -8.98 18.72 3.82
C LEU A 687 -10.20 18.72 2.91
N TRP A 688 -10.15 19.44 1.78
CA TRP A 688 -11.24 19.45 0.80
C TRP A 688 -11.54 18.08 0.20
N SER A 689 -10.51 17.25 0.01
CA SER A 689 -10.69 15.88 -0.45
C SER A 689 -11.40 15.03 0.61
N LYS A 690 -10.97 15.11 1.87
CA LYS A 690 -11.54 14.29 2.94
C LYS A 690 -12.93 14.74 3.39
N LYS A 691 -13.29 16.03 3.27
CA LYS A 691 -14.67 16.48 3.56
C LYS A 691 -15.74 15.90 2.63
N ARG A 692 -15.38 15.12 1.62
CA ARG A 692 -16.29 14.28 0.84
C ARG A 692 -16.62 13.00 1.63
N SER A 693 -17.40 13.13 2.69
CA SER A 693 -17.87 11.99 3.48
C SER A 693 -19.06 11.30 2.83
N PHE A 694 -19.12 9.97 2.97
CA PHE A 694 -20.26 9.17 2.56
C PHE A 694 -21.25 9.08 3.73
N SER A 695 -22.19 10.04 3.79
CA SER A 695 -23.05 10.26 4.96
C SER A 695 -24.23 9.28 5.08
N SER A 696 -24.53 8.53 4.02
CA SER A 696 -25.69 7.64 3.93
C SER A 696 -25.42 6.22 4.44
N VAL A 697 -24.16 5.84 4.73
CA VAL A 697 -23.80 4.47 5.19
C VAL A 697 -24.68 4.03 6.35
N ASP A 698 -24.76 4.88 7.37
CA ASP A 698 -25.45 4.54 8.61
C ASP A 698 -26.96 4.47 8.40
N GLN A 699 -27.50 5.27 7.48
CA GLN A 699 -28.90 5.19 7.06
C GLN A 699 -29.18 3.86 6.35
N PHE A 700 -28.36 3.46 5.37
CA PHE A 700 -28.51 2.17 4.69
C PHE A 700 -28.37 0.99 5.66
N ALA A 701 -27.35 1.03 6.51
CA ALA A 701 -27.11 -0.01 7.49
C ALA A 701 -28.27 -0.12 8.51
N ARG A 702 -28.85 1.02 8.93
CA ARG A 702 -30.03 1.04 9.80
C ARG A 702 -31.24 0.39 9.13
N VAL A 703 -31.56 0.78 7.89
CA VAL A 703 -32.68 0.19 7.13
C VAL A 703 -32.51 -1.32 6.99
N ILE A 704 -31.30 -1.81 6.69
CA ILE A 704 -31.04 -3.25 6.58
C ILE A 704 -31.27 -3.96 7.94
N ARG A 705 -30.77 -3.38 9.04
CA ARG A 705 -30.97 -3.96 10.38
C ARG A 705 -32.44 -3.97 10.80
N GLU A 706 -33.19 -2.89 10.54
CA GLU A 706 -34.63 -2.80 10.79
C GLU A 706 -35.41 -3.88 10.00
N ARG A 707 -35.06 -4.06 8.73
CA ARG A 707 -35.66 -5.11 7.90
C ARG A 707 -35.34 -6.54 8.38
N ARG A 708 -34.15 -6.76 8.95
CA ARG A 708 -33.83 -8.06 9.58
C ARG A 708 -34.59 -8.26 10.89
N ALA A 709 -34.69 -7.21 11.70
CA ALA A 709 -35.38 -7.24 12.99
C ALA A 709 -36.88 -7.52 12.83
N ASN A 710 -37.53 -6.95 11.81
CA ASN A 710 -38.95 -7.17 11.54
C ASN A 710 -39.24 -8.39 10.63
N GLY A 711 -38.22 -9.18 10.27
CA GLY A 711 -38.36 -10.38 9.45
C GLY A 711 -38.61 -10.14 7.95
N THR A 712 -38.63 -8.88 7.48
CA THR A 712 -38.81 -8.56 6.05
C THR A 712 -37.56 -8.75 5.20
N LEU A 713 -36.41 -9.04 5.84
CA LEU A 713 -35.20 -9.51 5.20
C LEU A 713 -34.79 -10.84 5.87
N PRO A 714 -34.60 -11.93 5.10
CA PRO A 714 -34.17 -13.23 5.64
C PRO A 714 -32.93 -13.12 6.53
N LYS A 715 -32.85 -13.94 7.58
CA LYS A 715 -31.71 -13.90 8.53
C LYS A 715 -30.37 -14.19 7.85
N ASP A 716 -30.39 -15.01 6.82
CA ASP A 716 -29.27 -15.48 6.01
C ASP A 716 -29.08 -14.67 4.71
N ALA A 717 -29.83 -13.59 4.52
CA ALA A 717 -29.69 -12.68 3.40
C ALA A 717 -28.26 -12.16 3.28
N THR A 718 -27.83 -11.90 2.04
CA THR A 718 -26.52 -11.31 1.73
C THR A 718 -26.63 -10.09 0.84
N LEU A 719 -25.51 -9.36 0.76
CA LEU A 719 -25.39 -8.13 0.00
C LEU A 719 -24.24 -8.22 -1.00
N THR A 720 -24.36 -7.65 -2.19
CA THR A 720 -23.22 -7.40 -3.09
C THR A 720 -23.31 -6.02 -3.71
N GLY A 721 -22.26 -5.57 -4.41
CA GLY A 721 -22.31 -4.27 -5.06
C GLY A 721 -20.95 -3.63 -5.33
N ALA A 722 -20.96 -2.30 -5.46
CA ALA A 722 -19.77 -1.50 -5.73
C ALA A 722 -18.75 -1.58 -4.58
N GLN A 723 -17.52 -1.94 -4.91
CA GLN A 723 -16.41 -2.15 -3.97
C GLN A 723 -16.19 -1.00 -2.98
N GLY A 724 -16.45 0.24 -3.41
CA GLY A 724 -16.20 1.42 -2.57
C GLY A 724 -17.25 1.66 -1.51
N ILE A 725 -18.37 0.94 -1.53
CA ILE A 725 -19.53 1.21 -0.66
C ILE A 725 -20.13 -0.08 -0.09
N ALA A 726 -20.34 -1.10 -0.91
CA ALA A 726 -21.02 -2.34 -0.53
C ALA A 726 -20.35 -3.04 0.68
N PRO A 727 -19.01 -3.22 0.71
CA PRO A 727 -18.35 -3.83 1.87
C PRO A 727 -18.55 -3.02 3.15
N LEU A 728 -18.64 -1.69 3.04
CA LEU A 728 -18.84 -0.80 4.17
C LEU A 728 -20.24 -0.93 4.76
N ILE A 729 -21.26 -0.91 3.89
CA ILE A 729 -22.65 -1.14 4.30
C ILE A 729 -22.78 -2.54 4.91
N ALA A 730 -22.12 -3.55 4.35
CA ALA A 730 -22.13 -4.92 4.85
C ALA A 730 -21.61 -4.99 6.30
N LEU A 731 -20.43 -4.41 6.58
CA LEU A 731 -19.86 -4.33 7.93
C LEU A 731 -20.79 -3.59 8.89
N ARG A 732 -21.39 -2.48 8.45
CA ARG A 732 -22.25 -1.67 9.32
C ARG A 732 -23.61 -2.30 9.59
N ALA A 733 -24.17 -3.01 8.62
CA ALA A 733 -25.44 -3.70 8.79
C ALA A 733 -25.30 -5.06 9.49
N GLY A 734 -24.06 -5.54 9.72
CA GLY A 734 -23.82 -6.88 10.26
C GLY A 734 -24.30 -7.98 9.31
N ILE A 735 -24.20 -7.75 7.99
CA ILE A 735 -24.60 -8.68 6.94
C ILE A 735 -23.38 -9.10 6.12
N ARG A 736 -23.33 -10.34 5.64
CA ARG A 736 -22.20 -10.80 4.82
C ARG A 736 -22.31 -10.29 3.38
N MET A 737 -21.14 -10.07 2.77
CA MET A 737 -21.02 -9.95 1.32
C MET A 737 -21.31 -11.31 0.67
N SER A 738 -22.16 -11.31 -0.36
CA SER A 738 -22.58 -12.48 -1.10
C SER A 738 -21.39 -13.19 -1.76
N GLY A 739 -21.26 -14.49 -1.51
CA GLY A 739 -20.15 -15.33 -1.95
C GLY A 739 -18.79 -14.93 -1.38
N ASN A 740 -18.76 -14.07 -0.35
CA ASN A 740 -17.58 -13.32 0.08
C ASN A 740 -16.90 -12.56 -1.07
N GLU A 741 -17.67 -12.09 -2.06
CA GLU A 741 -17.13 -11.36 -3.21
C GLU A 741 -16.92 -9.88 -2.88
N VAL A 742 -15.84 -9.61 -2.16
CA VAL A 742 -15.53 -8.29 -1.58
C VAL A 742 -14.92 -7.33 -2.60
N ASP A 743 -14.12 -7.84 -3.52
CA ASP A 743 -13.42 -7.06 -4.54
C ASP A 743 -14.18 -7.14 -5.87
N THR A 744 -15.00 -6.11 -6.10
CA THR A 744 -15.75 -5.91 -7.35
C THR A 744 -15.12 -4.86 -8.26
N ASN A 745 -13.79 -4.66 -8.17
CA ASN A 745 -13.07 -3.73 -9.01
C ASN A 745 -13.28 -4.06 -10.48
N ALA A 746 -13.58 -3.06 -11.31
CA ALA A 746 -13.72 -3.26 -12.75
C ALA A 746 -12.47 -3.87 -13.39
N LYS A 747 -11.30 -3.68 -12.80
CA LYS A 747 -10.05 -4.27 -13.29
C LYS A 747 -10.05 -5.79 -13.13
N VAL A 748 -10.61 -6.32 -12.04
CA VAL A 748 -10.68 -7.78 -11.82
C VAL A 748 -11.45 -8.46 -12.96
N PHE A 749 -12.59 -7.88 -13.35
CA PHE A 749 -13.37 -8.38 -14.49
C PHE A 749 -12.69 -8.13 -15.84
N LYS A 750 -12.10 -6.95 -16.06
CA LYS A 750 -11.42 -6.61 -17.33
C LYS A 750 -10.21 -7.49 -17.63
N THR A 751 -9.54 -8.02 -16.60
CA THR A 751 -8.42 -8.98 -16.79
C THR A 751 -8.88 -10.38 -17.21
N GLY A 752 -10.17 -10.68 -17.16
CA GLY A 752 -10.71 -12.00 -17.47
C GLY A 752 -10.56 -13.03 -16.34
N ILE A 753 -9.77 -12.75 -15.30
CA ILE A 753 -9.63 -13.61 -14.10
C ILE A 753 -10.98 -13.91 -13.46
N ARG A 754 -11.91 -12.95 -13.57
CA ARG A 754 -13.27 -13.10 -13.07
C ARG A 754 -14.28 -12.90 -14.18
N ALA A 755 -14.90 -14.00 -14.59
CA ALA A 755 -16.07 -13.94 -15.47
C ALA A 755 -17.29 -13.41 -14.69
N SER A 756 -17.98 -12.42 -15.26
CA SER A 756 -19.17 -11.80 -14.66
C SER A 756 -20.28 -12.83 -14.40
N ALA A 757 -20.46 -13.80 -15.31
CA ALA A 757 -21.43 -14.88 -15.15
C ALA A 757 -21.12 -15.75 -13.92
N ARG A 758 -19.84 -16.07 -13.67
CA ARG A 758 -19.41 -16.84 -12.49
C ARG A 758 -19.62 -16.05 -11.20
N PHE A 759 -19.30 -14.76 -11.20
CA PHE A 759 -19.56 -13.86 -10.06
C PHE A 759 -21.06 -13.86 -9.70
N TRP A 760 -21.94 -13.60 -10.67
CA TRP A 760 -23.38 -13.55 -10.41
C TRP A 760 -23.95 -14.92 -10.02
N SER A 761 -23.49 -16.00 -10.65
CA SER A 761 -23.89 -17.35 -10.27
C SER A 761 -23.54 -17.66 -8.81
N LYS A 762 -22.33 -17.27 -8.37
CA LYS A 762 -21.91 -17.47 -6.98
C LYS A 762 -22.69 -16.58 -6.01
N ALA A 763 -22.89 -15.31 -6.35
CA ALA A 763 -23.65 -14.39 -5.49
C ALA A 763 -25.11 -14.81 -5.34
N CYS A 764 -25.81 -15.13 -6.44
CA CYS A 764 -27.20 -15.56 -6.38
C CYS A 764 -27.40 -16.90 -5.64
N LYS A 765 -26.40 -17.80 -5.66
CA LYS A 765 -26.43 -19.04 -4.86
C LYS A 765 -26.27 -18.81 -3.36
N ASP A 766 -25.74 -17.65 -2.96
CA ASP A 766 -25.51 -17.27 -1.56
C ASP A 766 -26.59 -16.28 -1.08
N ASN A 767 -27.86 -16.56 -1.36
CA ASN A 767 -29.03 -15.80 -0.87
C ASN A 767 -28.87 -14.27 -0.99
N LEU A 768 -28.45 -13.82 -2.17
CA LEU A 768 -28.33 -12.41 -2.48
C LEU A 768 -29.71 -11.73 -2.47
N GLU A 769 -29.90 -10.81 -1.52
CA GLU A 769 -31.13 -10.00 -1.42
C GLU A 769 -30.89 -8.53 -1.70
N ILE A 770 -29.68 -8.02 -1.46
CA ILE A 770 -29.40 -6.57 -1.55
C ILE A 770 -28.30 -6.31 -2.56
N PHE A 771 -28.57 -5.40 -3.50
CA PHE A 771 -27.58 -4.92 -4.44
C PHE A 771 -27.29 -3.42 -4.24
N VAL A 772 -26.01 -3.08 -4.04
CA VAL A 772 -25.54 -1.71 -3.87
C VAL A 772 -24.81 -1.24 -5.13
N GLY A 773 -25.47 -0.41 -5.93
CA GLY A 773 -24.89 0.19 -7.13
C GLY A 773 -23.99 1.38 -6.81
N GLY A 774 -22.91 1.54 -7.59
CA GLY A 774 -22.06 2.73 -7.54
C GLY A 774 -21.73 3.19 -8.96
N GLU A 775 -21.74 4.50 -9.20
CA GLU A 775 -21.61 5.07 -10.55
C GLU A 775 -20.36 4.58 -11.31
N LYS A 776 -19.23 4.48 -10.59
CA LYS A 776 -17.91 4.14 -11.16
C LYS A 776 -17.54 2.65 -11.03
N GLY A 777 -18.39 1.84 -10.42
CA GLY A 777 -18.15 0.42 -10.22
C GLY A 777 -18.33 -0.38 -11.52
N TYR A 778 -17.70 -1.55 -11.61
CA TYR A 778 -17.99 -2.50 -12.69
C TYR A 778 -19.47 -2.84 -12.77
N LEU A 779 -20.09 -3.00 -11.59
CA LEU A 779 -21.50 -3.29 -11.41
C LEU A 779 -22.34 -2.01 -11.30
N GLY A 780 -21.86 -0.89 -11.87
CA GLY A 780 -22.54 0.40 -11.78
C GLY A 780 -23.81 0.49 -12.62
N SER A 781 -24.50 1.63 -12.53
CA SER A 781 -25.76 1.90 -13.24
C SER A 781 -25.66 1.73 -14.75
N ARG A 782 -24.47 1.94 -15.35
CA ARG A 782 -24.24 1.67 -16.78
C ARG A 782 -24.22 0.18 -17.09
N TYR A 783 -23.55 -0.63 -16.27
CA TYR A 783 -23.57 -2.08 -16.40
C TYR A 783 -24.97 -2.61 -16.22
N LEU A 784 -25.67 -2.19 -15.15
CA LEU A 784 -27.07 -2.56 -14.96
C LEU A 784 -27.92 -2.14 -16.16
N ARG A 785 -27.85 -0.89 -16.65
CA ARG A 785 -28.64 -0.48 -17.82
C ARG A 785 -28.37 -1.30 -19.08
N ASN A 786 -27.11 -1.63 -19.34
CA ASN A 786 -26.72 -2.40 -20.53
C ASN A 786 -27.03 -3.89 -20.39
N SER A 787 -26.86 -4.45 -19.19
CA SER A 787 -27.10 -5.85 -18.89
C SER A 787 -28.57 -6.16 -18.61
N VAL A 788 -29.36 -5.20 -18.10
CA VAL A 788 -30.83 -5.28 -17.91
C VAL A 788 -31.55 -5.20 -19.27
N ARG A 789 -30.89 -4.81 -20.35
CA ARG A 789 -31.42 -5.08 -21.71
C ARG A 789 -31.32 -6.56 -22.08
N GLY A 790 -30.39 -7.30 -21.46
CA GLY A 790 -30.32 -8.76 -21.56
C GLY A 790 -31.35 -9.41 -20.63
N GLU A 791 -32.06 -10.41 -21.16
CA GLU A 791 -33.15 -11.07 -20.44
C GLU A 791 -32.70 -11.74 -19.14
N THR A 792 -31.44 -12.16 -19.08
CA THR A 792 -30.81 -12.79 -17.91
C THR A 792 -30.76 -11.87 -16.69
N LEU A 793 -30.38 -10.58 -16.84
CA LEU A 793 -30.28 -9.68 -15.69
C LEU A 793 -31.66 -9.17 -15.23
N ARG A 794 -32.63 -9.04 -16.16
CA ARG A 794 -34.05 -8.81 -15.83
C ARG A 794 -34.63 -9.95 -15.01
N ARG A 795 -34.29 -11.19 -15.36
CA ARG A 795 -34.69 -12.37 -14.59
C ARG A 795 -34.02 -12.34 -13.21
N MET A 796 -32.74 -12.00 -13.10
CA MET A 796 -32.01 -12.00 -11.82
C MET A 796 -32.42 -10.92 -10.81
N LEU A 797 -32.92 -9.75 -11.24
CA LEU A 797 -33.15 -8.58 -10.38
C LEU A 797 -34.60 -8.37 -9.90
N LYS A 798 -35.41 -9.44 -9.81
CA LYS A 798 -36.82 -9.38 -9.35
C LYS A 798 -37.03 -9.21 -7.82
N ARG A 799 -36.01 -8.77 -7.05
CA ARG A 799 -36.14 -8.56 -5.60
C ARG A 799 -35.61 -7.19 -5.16
N ASP A 800 -36.13 -6.75 -4.01
CA ASP A 800 -36.07 -5.38 -3.49
C ASP A 800 -34.66 -4.85 -3.23
N ILE A 801 -34.51 -3.55 -3.50
CA ILE A 801 -33.37 -2.65 -3.17
C ILE A 801 -32.21 -2.68 -4.18
N VAL A 802 -32.26 -1.71 -5.10
CA VAL A 802 -31.10 -1.22 -5.85
C VAL A 802 -30.76 0.17 -5.32
N ALA A 803 -29.90 0.25 -4.31
CA ALA A 803 -29.40 1.53 -3.85
C ALA A 803 -28.40 2.08 -4.89
N ILE A 804 -28.78 3.12 -5.63
CA ILE A 804 -27.86 3.91 -6.45
C ILE A 804 -27.62 5.20 -5.70
N GLU A 805 -26.39 5.44 -5.24
CA GLU A 805 -26.00 6.77 -4.81
C GLU A 805 -25.23 7.46 -5.94
N GLU A 806 -25.60 8.70 -6.24
CA GLU A 806 -24.85 9.60 -7.11
C GLU A 806 -24.13 10.65 -6.23
N PRO A 807 -22.84 10.46 -5.90
CA PRO A 807 -22.10 11.49 -5.19
C PRO A 807 -21.80 12.65 -6.14
N GLY A 808 -22.63 13.70 -6.10
CA GLY A 808 -22.30 15.02 -6.67
C GLY A 808 -22.54 15.22 -8.17
N SER A 809 -23.41 14.44 -8.81
CA SER A 809 -23.98 14.79 -10.11
C SER A 809 -24.99 15.93 -9.95
N TRP A 810 -24.97 16.90 -10.88
CA TRP A 810 -26.02 17.92 -10.98
C TRP A 810 -27.15 17.35 -11.83
N VAL A 811 -28.32 17.08 -11.25
CA VAL A 811 -29.51 16.70 -12.03
C VAL A 811 -30.26 17.97 -12.44
N ARG A 812 -30.37 18.23 -13.76
CA ARG A 812 -31.29 19.26 -14.27
C ARG A 812 -32.72 18.76 -14.07
N SER A 813 -33.44 19.34 -13.12
CA SER A 813 -34.90 19.23 -13.09
C SER A 813 -35.46 20.05 -14.25
N ALA A 814 -36.16 19.40 -15.19
CA ALA A 814 -36.70 20.08 -16.37
C ALA A 814 -37.76 21.15 -16.05
N ASN A 815 -38.32 21.15 -14.83
CA ASN A 815 -39.52 21.96 -14.53
C ASN A 815 -39.37 23.00 -13.41
N LEU A 816 -38.20 23.16 -12.77
CA LEU A 816 -38.10 24.02 -11.57
C LEU A 816 -36.94 25.01 -11.49
N GLY A 817 -36.05 25.13 -12.47
CA GLY A 817 -35.04 26.21 -12.53
C GLY A 817 -33.97 26.25 -11.42
N TRP A 818 -34.17 25.60 -10.27
CA TRP A 818 -33.23 25.55 -9.15
C TRP A 818 -32.33 24.31 -9.24
N ARG A 819 -31.03 24.52 -8.97
CA ARG A 819 -30.04 23.46 -8.84
C ARG A 819 -29.84 23.11 -7.37
N THR A 820 -30.41 22.00 -6.90
CA THR A 820 -30.14 21.47 -5.56
C THR A 820 -29.39 20.13 -5.66
N ARG A 821 -28.39 19.92 -4.79
CA ARG A 821 -27.75 18.62 -4.60
C ARG A 821 -28.74 17.71 -3.85
N THR A 822 -29.35 16.76 -4.54
CA THR A 822 -30.16 15.73 -3.88
C THR A 822 -29.55 14.36 -4.15
N ASN A 823 -29.11 13.67 -3.09
CA ASN A 823 -28.81 12.25 -3.16
C ASN A 823 -30.16 11.52 -3.33
N ARG A 824 -30.49 11.04 -4.53
CA ARG A 824 -31.72 10.27 -4.76
C ARG A 824 -31.48 8.80 -4.45
N MET A 825 -32.37 8.23 -3.64
CA MET A 825 -32.43 6.82 -3.33
C MET A 825 -33.51 6.18 -4.20
N TYR A 826 -33.19 5.10 -4.90
CA TYR A 826 -34.18 4.32 -5.65
C TYR A 826 -34.42 3.00 -4.92
N PHE A 827 -35.68 2.70 -4.64
CA PHE A 827 -36.12 1.37 -4.22
C PHE A 827 -37.00 0.82 -5.34
N LEU A 828 -36.55 -0.26 -5.98
CA LEU A 828 -37.39 -1.01 -6.91
C LEU A 828 -38.14 -2.07 -6.10
N ARG A 829 -39.46 -2.15 -6.28
CA ARG A 829 -40.35 -3.15 -5.69
C ARG A 829 -41.22 -3.77 -6.78
N GLU A 830 -41.05 -5.06 -7.05
CA GLU A 830 -42.03 -5.94 -7.71
C GLU A 830 -41.52 -7.39 -7.77
N GLY A 831 -42.39 -8.38 -7.51
CA GLY A 831 -42.02 -9.72 -7.03
C GLY A 831 -41.77 -10.87 -8.02
N ALA A 832 -41.72 -12.06 -7.41
CA ALA A 832 -41.47 -13.44 -7.88
C ALA A 832 -40.00 -13.90 -8.05
N ASP A 833 -39.70 -15.04 -7.42
CA ASP A 833 -38.40 -15.65 -7.11
C ASP A 833 -37.59 -16.14 -8.31
N VAL A 834 -36.29 -15.81 -8.35
CA VAL A 834 -35.35 -16.32 -9.38
C VAL A 834 -34.08 -16.96 -8.79
N CYS A 835 -33.81 -16.79 -7.48
CA CYS A 835 -32.70 -17.49 -6.83
C CYS A 835 -33.01 -18.96 -6.47
N ARG A 836 -34.22 -19.47 -6.75
CA ARG A 836 -34.56 -20.91 -6.69
C ARG A 836 -35.00 -21.43 -8.06
N LEU A 837 -34.24 -22.41 -8.54
CA LEU A 837 -34.52 -23.38 -9.60
C LEU A 837 -34.59 -22.92 -11.07
N GLY A 838 -33.94 -23.74 -11.90
CA GLY A 838 -34.32 -23.87 -13.30
C GLY A 838 -35.72 -24.45 -13.44
N ARG A 839 -36.30 -24.14 -14.59
CA ARG A 839 -37.66 -24.43 -15.11
C ARG A 839 -38.68 -23.31 -14.91
N TRP A 840 -39.37 -23.09 -16.01
CA TRP A 840 -40.29 -22.03 -16.37
C TRP A 840 -41.60 -22.07 -15.58
N TYR A 841 -42.23 -20.91 -15.38
CA TYR A 841 -43.67 -20.72 -15.36
C TYR A 841 -44.02 -19.29 -15.84
N ILE A 842 -44.90 -19.19 -16.84
CA ILE A 842 -45.59 -17.95 -17.20
C ILE A 842 -46.84 -17.91 -16.33
N SER A 843 -46.96 -16.90 -15.46
CA SER A 843 -48.17 -16.63 -14.70
C SER A 843 -48.69 -15.28 -15.13
N GLU A 844 -49.86 -15.27 -15.75
CA GLU A 844 -50.69 -14.08 -15.94
C GLU A 844 -51.17 -13.59 -14.57
N THR A 845 -51.01 -12.30 -14.29
CA THR A 845 -51.85 -11.60 -13.30
C THR A 845 -52.13 -10.18 -13.73
N THR A 846 -53.35 -9.79 -13.39
CA THR A 846 -54.23 -8.75 -13.92
C THR A 846 -53.94 -7.37 -13.38
N GLY A 847 -53.94 -6.37 -14.27
CA GLY A 847 -53.94 -4.95 -13.89
C GLY A 847 -54.36 -4.04 -15.05
N PRO A 848 -55.04 -2.91 -14.76
CA PRO A 848 -55.67 -2.03 -15.76
C PRO A 848 -54.69 -1.29 -16.68
N ALA A 849 -53.38 -1.47 -16.52
CA ALA A 849 -52.34 -0.85 -17.36
C ALA A 849 -52.14 -1.52 -18.74
N GLN A 850 -52.83 -2.63 -19.05
CA GLN A 850 -52.66 -3.34 -20.33
C GLN A 850 -53.28 -2.63 -21.54
N SER A 851 -54.32 -1.80 -21.38
CA SER A 851 -55.05 -1.24 -22.54
C SER A 851 -54.22 -0.23 -23.33
N THR A 852 -53.40 0.56 -22.65
CA THR A 852 -52.53 1.59 -23.27
C THR A 852 -51.31 0.97 -23.96
N ILE A 853 -50.78 -0.14 -23.43
CA ILE A 853 -49.62 -0.82 -24.02
C ILE A 853 -50.03 -1.66 -25.24
N ARG A 854 -51.18 -2.34 -25.20
CA ARG A 854 -51.69 -3.13 -26.35
C ARG A 854 -52.08 -2.28 -27.55
N LYS A 855 -52.66 -1.09 -27.35
CA LYS A 855 -53.14 -0.26 -28.47
C LYS A 855 -52.04 0.52 -29.19
N THR A 856 -50.94 0.85 -28.49
CA THR A 856 -49.96 1.80 -29.00
C THR A 856 -48.66 1.16 -29.49
N LEU A 857 -48.22 0.06 -28.85
CA LEU A 857 -46.94 -0.59 -29.19
C LEU A 857 -47.05 -1.87 -30.01
N ALA A 858 -48.20 -2.55 -30.02
CA ALA A 858 -48.35 -3.82 -30.74
C ALA A 858 -48.35 -3.70 -32.28
N PRO A 859 -48.88 -2.64 -32.92
CA PRO A 859 -48.86 -2.52 -34.39
C PRO A 859 -47.50 -2.14 -34.97
N ARG A 860 -46.56 -1.64 -34.15
CA ARG A 860 -45.22 -1.20 -34.60
C ARG A 860 -44.12 -2.25 -34.43
N LEU A 861 -44.47 -3.39 -33.83
CA LEU A 861 -43.56 -4.52 -33.57
C LEU A 861 -43.99 -5.80 -34.31
N ARG A 862 -44.95 -5.70 -35.25
CA ARG A 862 -45.25 -6.76 -36.22
C ARG A 862 -44.60 -6.44 -37.55
#